data_AF-A0A850B4V2-F1
#
_entry.id   AF-A0A850B4V2-F1
#
_cell.length_a   1.000
_cell.length_b   1.000
_cell.length_c   1.000
_cell.angle_alpha   90.00
_cell.angle_beta   90.00
_cell.angle_gamma   90.00
#
_symmetry.space_group_name_H-M   'P 1'
#
loop_
_entity.id
_entity.type
_entity.pdbx_description
1 polymer ?
#
loop_
_entity_poly.entity_id
_entity_poly.type
_entity_poly.pdbx_seq_one_letter_code
_entity_poly.pdbx_strand_id
1 'polypeptide(L)'
;MARTVQPHGDERGYRRRPDPALRVGRIGPTGRTLAVRVRLLANLTALSAAMLMAGSVCVMGDPSASSPVAVMDVSRLGWDELCSAESLQGLVNRRGPRLLLLHGADADRRWMDIYRERAGFRYETVSTLPELFARFRNDFRGLVVYDAAVDGSRYAAITMAGIEDLLPVSEETLTGRSPAMETGGAHASLADSGWPVVHDLRGRFHSSVEAAEWALKELMPRCSRTLAHAVDGGMADGIPTGVCGPMSGFDWQVMHRGFVFNLGAQAKTMVSYGAEVGGSAAQADLYERILKALKAPAQINGYGDPEEYWCLLLSRHGHYSFHAFHNWSFHSKVPTGKRGLRQSVRPSPQTVQPETDRYYVCFMTSEGDTMKGPLPFFYDSWFDPARGSVPVNWGVNPLMARLFPAMLEYFYATATPADGFFAGPSGAGYAYPDVMPDAVPFAKHTGQYGRMADIGCIDLWGAGRPDVLERYGRSSRPLGLTTYTSPARLWFLSDGTPVVHHELGYWQTYRLESAHWARAFDDPVVRAAAVERLKQRIERIAGRVRPPFVILVYGDLHSYARHASLYREVAAALDPNRFKPARLDEAMAGLRAWASDRVMVGSESVNERLAWATLEGGRTHLPLRLTNGRRTSTRVTIRTEMGRSPQQSVTLRGHERRDVDVITVGPDPMELPSWVTVAAAGHQERIAADIVRIPGSGIAEATCVGVYGSDYLGHPIGTAAADPGALRGVAWQIGAVDGVYQCGVSGPYTDMAAGEYVAAFRLKRLGDPPADANAKAVTLDVAAGGYAATGGVRGATVITADALPPDWTWRFVRFSWQGLPDLMETRVWTHGAVAFVVDRVAIFRLPDGQEKAAAPRT
;
A
#
# COMPACT_ATOMS: atom_id res chain seq x y z
N MET A 1 31.40 -51.28 -14.63
CA MET A 1 32.57 -51.31 -13.73
C MET A 1 32.11 -50.65 -12.43
N ALA A 2 31.79 -51.37 -11.34
CA ALA A 2 32.68 -52.15 -10.46
C ALA A 2 33.72 -51.25 -9.76
N ARG A 3 33.86 -51.22 -8.43
CA ARG A 3 33.14 -51.95 -7.35
C ARG A 3 33.19 -51.15 -6.03
N THR A 4 32.28 -51.51 -5.13
CA THR A 4 32.24 -51.22 -3.68
C THR A 4 33.55 -51.56 -2.93
N VAL A 5 33.74 -50.99 -1.73
CA VAL A 5 33.85 -51.74 -0.44
C VAL A 5 34.02 -50.77 0.76
N GLN A 6 33.05 -50.79 1.67
CA GLN A 6 33.23 -50.56 3.12
C GLN A 6 33.45 -51.95 3.76
N PRO A 7 34.02 -52.11 4.97
CA PRO A 7 33.12 -52.40 6.11
C PRO A 7 33.65 -52.17 7.57
N HIS A 8 32.69 -52.21 8.52
CA HIS A 8 32.77 -52.54 9.97
C HIS A 8 33.69 -51.72 10.92
N GLY A 9 33.34 -51.50 12.20
CA GLY A 9 32.07 -51.75 12.91
C GLY A 9 32.23 -51.83 14.45
N ASP A 10 31.15 -51.48 15.19
CA ASP A 10 30.77 -52.01 16.53
C ASP A 10 31.67 -51.64 17.77
N GLU A 11 31.27 -51.60 19.06
CA GLU A 11 30.07 -52.02 19.81
C GLU A 11 29.75 -51.14 21.07
N ARG A 12 28.47 -51.17 21.53
CA ARG A 12 27.90 -51.22 22.92
C ARG A 12 28.55 -50.50 24.15
N GLY A 13 27.70 -49.89 25.01
CA GLY A 13 27.72 -50.25 26.47
C GLY A 13 27.51 -49.21 27.61
N TYR A 14 26.25 -49.01 28.05
CA TYR A 14 25.79 -49.10 29.48
C TYR A 14 26.53 -48.39 30.68
N ARG A 15 25.88 -47.40 31.34
CA ARG A 15 25.40 -47.38 32.78
C ARG A 15 25.38 -46.02 33.52
N ARG A 16 24.20 -45.72 34.08
CA ARG A 16 23.82 -45.13 35.40
C ARG A 16 24.65 -44.01 36.09
N ARG A 17 23.88 -43.04 36.63
CA ARG A 17 24.24 -42.09 37.72
C ARG A 17 24.75 -42.82 39.00
N PRO A 18 25.31 -42.08 39.98
CA PRO A 18 24.43 -41.65 41.08
C PRO A 18 24.56 -40.17 41.50
N ASP A 19 23.50 -39.71 42.14
CA ASP A 19 23.38 -38.48 42.94
C ASP A 19 23.96 -38.74 44.36
N PRO A 20 24.39 -37.71 45.12
CA PRO A 20 23.79 -37.59 46.45
C PRO A 20 23.60 -36.14 46.98
N ALA A 21 22.35 -35.85 47.40
CA ALA A 21 21.92 -35.70 48.81
C ALA A 21 22.42 -34.47 49.63
N LEU A 22 21.74 -33.90 50.65
CA LEU A 22 20.37 -33.99 51.20
C LEU A 22 20.17 -32.87 52.27
N ARG A 23 18.90 -32.58 52.63
CA ARG A 23 18.33 -32.07 53.93
C ARG A 23 17.40 -30.85 53.70
N VAL A 24 16.13 -30.75 54.12
CA VAL A 24 15.16 -31.42 55.05
C VAL A 24 14.72 -30.51 56.21
N GLY A 25 13.41 -30.26 56.28
CA GLY A 25 12.63 -29.69 57.40
C GLY A 25 11.23 -29.29 56.88
N ARG A 26 10.17 -30.12 57.02
CA ARG A 26 9.26 -30.34 58.18
C ARG A 26 8.51 -29.07 58.64
N ILE A 27 7.21 -29.05 59.00
CA ILE A 27 5.99 -29.92 58.90
C ILE A 27 4.77 -28.99 59.16
N GLY A 28 3.51 -29.38 58.82
CA GLY A 28 2.27 -28.55 58.97
C GLY A 28 1.73 -28.36 60.42
N PRO A 29 0.39 -28.36 60.70
CA PRO A 29 -0.74 -28.85 59.89
C PRO A 29 -2.12 -28.11 60.01
N THR A 30 -3.18 -28.79 59.47
CA THR A 30 -4.64 -28.50 59.42
C THR A 30 -5.10 -27.49 58.34
N GLY A 31 -6.36 -27.48 57.85
CA GLY A 31 -7.57 -28.33 58.00
C GLY A 31 -8.75 -27.70 57.21
N ARG A 32 -9.92 -28.30 56.88
CA ARG A 32 -10.55 -29.63 57.06
C ARG A 32 -11.51 -29.88 55.87
N THR A 33 -11.61 -31.15 55.43
CA THR A 33 -12.82 -31.87 54.95
C THR A 33 -13.84 -31.21 53.98
N LEU A 34 -13.96 -31.72 52.75
CA LEU A 34 -15.13 -32.54 52.31
C LEU A 34 -14.84 -33.28 50.99
N ALA A 35 -15.22 -34.56 50.90
CA ALA A 35 -15.11 -35.34 49.67
C ALA A 35 -16.21 -36.41 49.56
N VAL A 36 -17.11 -36.29 48.57
CA VAL A 36 -17.84 -37.42 47.96
C VAL A 36 -18.08 -37.14 46.47
N ARG A 37 -17.36 -37.90 45.63
CA ARG A 37 -17.72 -38.42 44.29
C ARG A 37 -18.41 -37.51 43.25
N VAL A 38 -17.63 -37.16 42.22
CA VAL A 38 -18.05 -37.34 40.81
C VAL A 38 -17.02 -38.22 40.10
N ARG A 39 -17.40 -39.48 39.81
CA ARG A 39 -16.67 -40.35 38.87
C ARG A 39 -17.28 -40.14 37.48
N LEU A 40 -16.87 -39.10 36.74
CA LEU A 40 -17.09 -39.04 35.27
C LEU A 40 -16.29 -37.92 34.58
N LEU A 41 -14.95 -37.90 34.64
CA LEU A 41 -14.12 -37.02 33.77
C LEU A 41 -12.64 -37.44 33.79
N ALA A 42 -12.30 -38.48 33.02
CA ALA A 42 -10.90 -38.89 32.79
C ALA A 42 -10.60 -39.30 31.33
N ASN A 43 -11.58 -39.19 30.42
CA ASN A 43 -11.45 -39.56 29.00
C ASN A 43 -11.74 -38.39 28.02
N LEU A 44 -11.74 -37.13 28.51
CA LEU A 44 -12.14 -35.95 27.70
C LEU A 44 -11.03 -34.90 27.48
N THR A 45 -9.82 -35.13 28.02
CA THR A 45 -8.66 -34.22 27.85
C THR A 45 -7.59 -34.75 26.89
N ALA A 46 -7.76 -35.95 26.32
CA ALA A 46 -6.89 -36.51 25.27
C ALA A 46 -7.45 -36.34 23.85
N LEU A 47 -8.76 -36.13 23.67
CA LEU A 47 -9.38 -35.96 22.34
C LEU A 47 -9.29 -34.51 21.80
N SER A 48 -9.31 -33.51 22.68
CA SER A 48 -9.42 -32.09 22.29
C SER A 48 -8.12 -31.48 21.75
N ALA A 49 -6.97 -32.14 21.93
CA ALA A 49 -5.69 -31.71 21.35
C ALA A 49 -5.38 -32.38 19.99
N ALA A 50 -6.05 -33.50 19.66
CA ALA A 50 -5.85 -34.22 18.41
C ALA A 50 -6.72 -33.69 17.25
N MET A 51 -7.88 -33.08 17.54
CA MET A 51 -8.81 -32.55 16.52
C MET A 51 -8.47 -31.14 16.00
N LEU A 52 -7.45 -30.45 16.53
CA LEU A 52 -7.01 -29.13 16.08
C LEU A 52 -5.72 -29.15 15.24
N MET A 53 -5.16 -30.33 14.96
CA MET A 53 -4.02 -30.53 14.07
C MET A 53 -4.36 -31.38 12.83
N ALA A 54 -5.65 -31.60 12.57
CA ALA A 54 -6.16 -32.16 11.31
C ALA A 54 -6.16 -31.10 10.18
N GLY A 55 -5.04 -30.39 10.01
CA GLY A 55 -4.71 -29.89 8.68
C GLY A 55 -4.45 -31.12 7.82
N SER A 56 -5.17 -31.27 6.71
CA SER A 56 -5.02 -32.42 5.82
C SER A 56 -3.61 -32.46 5.24
N VAL A 57 -2.70 -33.16 5.92
CA VAL A 57 -1.55 -33.79 5.27
C VAL A 57 -2.16 -34.78 4.30
N CYS A 58 -2.30 -34.37 3.05
CA CYS A 58 -2.62 -35.27 1.98
C CYS A 58 -1.46 -36.25 1.88
N VAL A 59 -1.63 -37.43 2.50
CA VAL A 59 -0.75 -38.57 2.25
C VAL A 59 -0.79 -38.77 0.75
N MET A 60 0.36 -38.61 0.10
CA MET A 60 0.47 -38.75 -1.34
C MET A 60 0.01 -40.16 -1.72
N GLY A 61 -1.19 -40.25 -2.29
CA GLY A 61 -1.49 -41.31 -3.24
C GLY A 61 -0.46 -41.24 -4.37
N ASP A 62 -0.16 -42.39 -4.97
CA ASP A 62 0.74 -42.46 -6.11
C ASP A 62 0.33 -41.41 -7.17
N PRO A 63 1.22 -40.49 -7.59
CA PRO A 63 0.90 -39.51 -8.63
C PRO A 63 0.47 -40.16 -9.97
N SER A 64 0.72 -41.45 -10.17
CA SER A 64 0.16 -42.20 -11.30
C SER A 64 -1.38 -42.36 -11.24
N ALA A 65 -1.99 -42.23 -10.05
CA ALA A 65 -3.39 -42.57 -9.77
C ALA A 65 -4.38 -41.40 -9.80
N SER A 66 -3.94 -40.14 -9.95
CA SER A 66 -4.84 -38.99 -10.11
C SER A 66 -5.28 -38.82 -11.56
N SER A 67 -6.59 -38.63 -11.81
CA SER A 67 -7.10 -38.31 -13.15
C SER A 67 -6.44 -37.02 -13.69
N PRO A 68 -6.17 -36.93 -15.00
CA PRO A 68 -5.62 -35.71 -15.59
C PRO A 68 -6.57 -34.53 -15.42
N VAL A 69 -5.99 -33.35 -15.24
CA VAL A 69 -6.69 -32.07 -15.18
C VAL A 69 -7.23 -31.74 -16.56
N ALA A 70 -8.52 -31.45 -16.63
CA ALA A 70 -9.13 -30.93 -17.85
C ALA A 70 -8.62 -29.52 -18.11
N VAL A 71 -8.20 -29.23 -19.34
CA VAL A 71 -7.73 -27.92 -19.78
C VAL A 71 -8.54 -27.49 -20.99
N MET A 72 -9.14 -26.31 -20.95
CA MET A 72 -9.84 -25.71 -22.10
C MET A 72 -9.26 -24.32 -22.37
N ASP A 73 -9.05 -24.00 -23.65
CA ASP A 73 -8.71 -22.64 -24.08
C ASP A 73 -10.01 -21.82 -24.17
N VAL A 74 -10.11 -20.76 -23.37
CA VAL A 74 -11.31 -19.93 -23.27
C VAL A 74 -11.11 -18.54 -23.88
N SER A 75 -9.93 -18.27 -24.44
CA SER A 75 -9.55 -16.96 -25.02
C SER A 75 -10.41 -16.48 -26.20
N ARG A 76 -11.31 -17.34 -26.71
CA ARG A 76 -12.21 -17.07 -27.84
C ARG A 76 -13.71 -17.17 -27.48
N LEU A 77 -14.05 -17.45 -26.24
CA LEU A 77 -15.45 -17.55 -25.81
C LEU A 77 -16.11 -16.17 -25.74
N GLY A 78 -17.40 -16.11 -26.03
CA GLY A 78 -18.24 -14.95 -25.70
C GLY A 78 -18.37 -14.76 -24.18
N TRP A 79 -18.84 -13.59 -23.74
CA TRP A 79 -18.94 -13.27 -22.31
C TRP A 79 -19.83 -14.25 -21.53
N ASP A 80 -20.99 -14.63 -22.08
CA ASP A 80 -21.93 -15.57 -21.46
C ASP A 80 -21.40 -17.02 -21.42
N GLU A 81 -20.63 -17.39 -22.44
CA GLU A 81 -19.94 -18.67 -22.53
C GLU A 81 -18.80 -18.76 -21.51
N LEU A 82 -18.04 -17.68 -21.34
CA LEU A 82 -17.02 -17.53 -20.31
C LEU A 82 -17.61 -17.57 -18.89
N CYS A 83 -18.73 -16.86 -18.66
CA CYS A 83 -19.49 -16.92 -17.40
C CYS A 83 -19.87 -18.37 -17.04
N SER A 84 -20.32 -19.14 -18.02
CA SER A 84 -20.67 -20.55 -17.87
C SER A 84 -19.44 -21.42 -17.54
N ALA A 85 -18.34 -21.24 -18.27
CA ALA A 85 -17.11 -22.00 -18.12
C ALA A 85 -16.40 -21.75 -16.78
N GLU A 86 -16.22 -20.49 -16.38
CA GLU A 86 -15.63 -20.14 -15.09
C GLU A 86 -16.51 -20.58 -13.92
N SER A 87 -17.83 -20.44 -14.02
CA SER A 87 -18.74 -20.94 -12.99
C SER A 87 -18.62 -22.46 -12.81
N LEU A 88 -18.53 -23.22 -13.91
CA LEU A 88 -18.24 -24.66 -13.84
C LEU A 88 -16.89 -24.93 -13.16
N GLN A 89 -15.84 -24.18 -13.51
CA GLN A 89 -14.52 -24.31 -12.88
C GLN A 89 -14.62 -24.14 -11.36
N GLY A 90 -15.38 -23.16 -10.88
CA GLY A 90 -15.63 -22.95 -9.46
C GLY A 90 -16.31 -24.13 -8.77
N LEU A 91 -17.29 -24.77 -9.42
CA LEU A 91 -17.97 -25.97 -8.91
C LEU A 91 -17.04 -27.18 -8.89
N VAL A 92 -16.39 -27.47 -10.02
CA VAL A 92 -15.51 -28.63 -10.24
C VAL A 92 -14.32 -28.61 -9.28
N ASN A 93 -13.71 -27.44 -9.09
CA ASN A 93 -12.49 -27.30 -8.29
C ASN A 93 -12.73 -27.35 -6.77
N ARG A 94 -13.99 -27.32 -6.30
CA ARG A 94 -14.29 -27.58 -4.87
C ARG A 94 -13.73 -28.92 -4.41
N ARG A 95 -13.67 -29.92 -5.31
CA ARG A 95 -13.19 -31.28 -5.06
C ARG A 95 -11.68 -31.48 -5.31
N GLY A 96 -10.93 -30.42 -5.63
CA GLY A 96 -9.50 -30.45 -5.97
C GLY A 96 -9.20 -29.81 -7.33
N PRO A 97 -7.94 -29.58 -7.70
CA PRO A 97 -7.55 -28.88 -8.92
C PRO A 97 -7.81 -29.77 -10.15
N ARG A 98 -9.02 -29.70 -10.73
CA ARG A 98 -9.54 -30.63 -11.74
C ARG A 98 -9.85 -29.99 -13.10
N LEU A 99 -10.08 -28.68 -13.13
CA LEU A 99 -10.32 -27.89 -14.35
C LEU A 99 -9.48 -26.61 -14.32
N LEU A 100 -8.70 -26.39 -15.37
CA LEU A 100 -7.94 -25.17 -15.65
C LEU A 100 -8.45 -24.56 -16.97
N LEU A 101 -8.62 -23.25 -17.01
CA LEU A 101 -9.05 -22.52 -18.21
C LEU A 101 -7.89 -21.65 -18.69
N LEU A 102 -7.63 -21.57 -20.00
CA LEU A 102 -6.54 -20.74 -20.54
C LEU A 102 -7.14 -19.43 -21.07
N HIS A 103 -6.85 -18.33 -20.38
CA HIS A 103 -7.35 -17.00 -20.74
C HIS A 103 -6.35 -16.25 -21.63
N GLY A 104 -5.07 -16.65 -21.58
CA GLY A 104 -4.02 -16.18 -22.48
C GLY A 104 -2.92 -17.23 -22.66
N ALA A 105 -2.26 -17.24 -23.80
CA ALA A 105 -1.37 -18.35 -24.18
C ALA A 105 -0.14 -18.51 -23.28
N ASP A 106 0.48 -17.43 -22.80
CA ASP A 106 1.86 -17.52 -22.28
C ASP A 106 1.95 -17.74 -20.76
N ALA A 107 1.17 -17.01 -19.96
CA ALA A 107 1.25 -17.07 -18.49
C ALA A 107 0.64 -18.36 -17.93
N ASP A 108 -0.59 -18.71 -18.34
CA ASP A 108 -1.28 -19.91 -17.87
C ASP A 108 -0.49 -21.18 -18.23
N ARG A 109 0.02 -21.27 -19.48
CA ARG A 109 0.84 -22.42 -19.92
C ARG A 109 2.17 -22.51 -19.16
N ARG A 110 2.81 -21.37 -18.83
CA ARG A 110 4.02 -21.38 -18.01
C ARG A 110 3.75 -21.88 -16.58
N TRP A 111 2.60 -21.56 -15.99
CA TRP A 111 2.16 -22.17 -14.73
C TRP A 111 1.83 -23.65 -14.87
N MET A 112 1.20 -24.08 -15.97
CA MET A 112 0.98 -25.50 -16.25
C MET A 112 2.30 -26.27 -16.23
N ASP A 113 3.33 -25.76 -16.91
CA ASP A 113 4.66 -26.36 -16.99
C ASP A 113 5.33 -26.47 -15.63
N ILE A 114 5.30 -25.39 -14.85
CA ILE A 114 5.84 -25.37 -13.47
C ILE A 114 5.12 -26.39 -12.58
N TYR A 115 3.80 -26.51 -12.67
CA TYR A 115 3.04 -27.47 -11.87
C TYR A 115 3.19 -28.92 -12.37
N ARG A 116 3.40 -29.13 -13.67
CA ARG A 116 3.78 -30.43 -14.24
C ARG A 116 5.13 -30.89 -13.68
N GLU A 117 6.13 -30.02 -13.68
CA GLU A 117 7.46 -30.29 -13.15
C GLU A 117 7.45 -30.52 -11.62
N ARG A 118 6.82 -29.61 -10.87
CA ARG A 118 6.98 -29.54 -9.41
C ARG A 118 5.92 -30.28 -8.60
N ALA A 119 4.73 -30.47 -9.15
CA ALA A 119 3.61 -31.14 -8.48
C ALA A 119 3.07 -32.35 -9.28
N GLY A 120 3.72 -32.73 -10.38
CA GLY A 120 3.41 -33.96 -11.12
C GLY A 120 2.10 -33.91 -11.91
N PHE A 121 1.57 -32.72 -12.18
CA PHE A 121 0.29 -32.57 -12.90
C PHE A 121 0.34 -33.15 -14.31
N ARG A 122 -0.69 -33.92 -14.65
CA ARG A 122 -1.02 -34.35 -16.00
C ARG A 122 -2.22 -33.53 -16.48
N TYR A 123 -2.18 -33.11 -17.74
CA TYR A 123 -3.23 -32.31 -18.37
C TYR A 123 -3.82 -33.05 -19.56
N GLU A 124 -5.10 -32.82 -19.81
CA GLU A 124 -5.86 -33.36 -20.94
C GLU A 124 -6.72 -32.24 -21.51
N THR A 125 -6.59 -31.97 -22.82
CA THR A 125 -7.32 -30.91 -23.49
C THR A 125 -8.78 -31.31 -23.69
N VAL A 126 -9.71 -30.41 -23.36
CA VAL A 126 -11.11 -30.44 -23.77
C VAL A 126 -11.33 -29.33 -24.78
N SER A 127 -11.91 -29.65 -25.94
CA SER A 127 -11.89 -28.76 -27.11
C SER A 127 -13.14 -27.88 -27.22
N THR A 128 -14.26 -28.31 -26.61
CA THR A 128 -15.57 -27.66 -26.78
C THR A 128 -16.34 -27.56 -25.46
N LEU A 129 -17.25 -26.57 -25.34
CA LEU A 129 -18.08 -26.44 -24.15
C LEU A 129 -19.01 -27.64 -23.88
N PRO A 130 -19.67 -28.26 -24.90
CA PRO A 130 -20.51 -29.43 -24.66
C PRO A 130 -19.74 -30.61 -24.09
N GLU A 131 -18.53 -30.89 -24.58
CA GLU A 131 -17.63 -31.90 -24.00
C GLU A 131 -17.27 -31.56 -22.55
N LEU A 132 -16.98 -30.30 -22.26
CA LEU A 132 -16.63 -29.84 -20.91
C LEU A 132 -17.80 -30.02 -19.93
N PHE A 133 -19.00 -29.58 -20.30
CA PHE A 133 -20.21 -29.75 -19.49
C PHE A 133 -20.55 -31.22 -19.29
N ALA A 134 -20.45 -32.05 -20.33
CA ALA A 134 -20.69 -33.49 -20.26
C ALA A 134 -19.67 -34.21 -19.35
N ARG A 135 -18.39 -33.86 -19.43
CA ARG A 135 -17.31 -34.39 -18.58
C ARG A 135 -17.56 -34.15 -17.10
N PHE A 136 -18.14 -33.00 -16.76
CA PHE A 136 -18.37 -32.56 -15.38
C PHE A 136 -19.86 -32.57 -14.96
N ARG A 137 -20.70 -33.35 -15.67
CA ARG A 137 -22.16 -33.49 -15.44
C ARG A 137 -22.62 -33.83 -14.01
N ASN A 138 -21.70 -34.30 -13.15
CA ASN A 138 -21.96 -34.72 -11.77
C ASN A 138 -21.32 -33.75 -10.73
N ASP A 139 -20.83 -32.59 -11.18
CA ASP A 139 -20.29 -31.52 -10.34
C ASP A 139 -21.30 -30.36 -10.15
N PHE A 140 -22.40 -30.33 -10.92
CA PHE A 140 -23.56 -29.44 -10.77
C PHE A 140 -24.88 -30.24 -10.73
N ARG A 141 -25.95 -29.64 -10.20
CA ARG A 141 -27.27 -30.31 -9.99
C ARG A 141 -28.29 -30.04 -11.10
N GLY A 142 -28.06 -29.02 -11.91
CA GLY A 142 -28.97 -28.52 -12.93
C GLY A 142 -28.55 -27.14 -13.40
N LEU A 143 -29.40 -26.49 -14.18
CA LEU A 143 -29.15 -25.20 -14.81
C LEU A 143 -29.89 -24.06 -14.09
N VAL A 144 -29.29 -22.88 -14.07
CA VAL A 144 -30.00 -21.61 -13.86
C VAL A 144 -29.88 -20.78 -15.13
N VAL A 145 -31.03 -20.50 -15.76
CA VAL A 145 -31.09 -19.76 -17.02
C VAL A 145 -31.28 -18.28 -16.72
N TYR A 146 -30.52 -17.40 -17.38
CA TYR A 146 -30.59 -15.95 -17.18
C TYR A 146 -30.89 -15.18 -18.46
N ASP A 147 -31.39 -13.96 -18.28
CA ASP A 147 -31.54 -12.98 -19.35
C ASP A 147 -30.18 -12.33 -19.66
N ALA A 148 -29.66 -12.52 -20.86
CA ALA A 148 -28.37 -11.93 -21.26
C ALA A 148 -28.47 -10.42 -21.53
N ALA A 149 -29.68 -9.90 -21.78
CA ALA A 149 -29.93 -8.47 -22.01
C ALA A 149 -30.03 -7.66 -20.71
N VAL A 150 -30.21 -8.33 -19.56
CA VAL A 150 -30.24 -7.69 -18.22
C VAL A 150 -29.04 -8.17 -17.41
N ASP A 151 -27.98 -7.37 -17.37
CA ASP A 151 -26.69 -7.75 -16.79
C ASP A 151 -26.78 -8.18 -15.31
N GLY A 152 -27.67 -7.56 -14.52
CA GLY A 152 -27.96 -8.02 -13.16
C GLY A 152 -28.58 -9.43 -13.08
N SER A 153 -29.31 -9.90 -14.09
CA SER A 153 -29.84 -11.26 -14.15
C SER A 153 -28.72 -12.30 -14.29
N ARG A 154 -27.67 -11.99 -15.05
CA ARG A 154 -26.47 -12.81 -15.22
C ARG A 154 -25.76 -13.01 -13.88
N TYR A 155 -25.50 -11.94 -13.13
CA TYR A 155 -24.80 -12.05 -11.84
C TYR A 155 -25.66 -12.60 -10.70
N ALA A 156 -26.98 -12.42 -10.75
CA ALA A 156 -27.91 -13.14 -9.88
C ALA A 156 -27.83 -14.66 -10.12
N ALA A 157 -27.76 -15.11 -11.38
CA ALA A 157 -27.58 -16.51 -11.73
C ALA A 157 -26.21 -17.06 -11.31
N ILE A 158 -25.11 -16.32 -11.50
CA ILE A 158 -23.77 -16.74 -11.04
C ILE A 158 -23.69 -16.81 -9.50
N THR A 159 -24.33 -15.87 -8.80
CA THR A 159 -24.46 -15.93 -7.33
C THR A 159 -25.22 -17.20 -6.92
N MET A 160 -26.33 -17.50 -7.59
CA MET A 160 -27.15 -18.69 -7.36
C MET A 160 -26.40 -20.00 -7.68
N ALA A 161 -25.61 -20.04 -8.76
CA ALA A 161 -24.73 -21.15 -9.11
C ALA A 161 -23.81 -21.54 -7.95
N GLY A 162 -23.23 -20.56 -7.26
CA GLY A 162 -22.46 -20.76 -6.04
C GLY A 162 -23.27 -21.40 -4.91
N ILE A 163 -24.40 -20.80 -4.52
CA ILE A 163 -25.14 -21.25 -3.32
C ILE A 163 -25.93 -22.56 -3.52
N GLU A 164 -26.36 -22.89 -4.74
CA GLU A 164 -27.23 -24.05 -5.05
C GLU A 164 -26.56 -25.15 -5.90
N ASP A 165 -25.28 -24.99 -6.25
CA ASP A 165 -24.49 -25.92 -7.06
C ASP A 165 -25.04 -26.10 -8.50
N LEU A 166 -25.39 -25.00 -9.17
CA LEU A 166 -26.01 -24.96 -10.51
C LEU A 166 -25.06 -24.41 -11.58
N LEU A 167 -25.24 -24.78 -12.84
CA LEU A 167 -24.54 -24.15 -13.97
C LEU A 167 -25.35 -22.94 -14.48
N PRO A 168 -24.81 -21.71 -14.47
CA PRO A 168 -25.49 -20.55 -15.06
C PRO A 168 -25.29 -20.54 -16.57
N VAL A 169 -26.37 -20.37 -17.34
CA VAL A 169 -26.34 -20.34 -18.82
C VAL A 169 -27.26 -19.27 -19.38
N SER A 170 -26.86 -18.64 -20.49
CA SER A 170 -27.75 -17.77 -21.27
C SER A 170 -28.74 -18.59 -22.09
N GLU A 171 -29.77 -17.94 -22.65
CA GLU A 171 -30.69 -18.62 -23.59
C GLU A 171 -29.97 -19.18 -24.82
N GLU A 172 -28.96 -18.48 -25.35
CA GLU A 172 -28.22 -18.93 -26.52
C GLU A 172 -27.40 -20.18 -26.21
N THR A 173 -26.72 -20.22 -25.07
CA THR A 173 -25.99 -21.43 -24.62
C THR A 173 -26.96 -22.58 -24.29
N LEU A 174 -28.12 -22.29 -23.67
CA LEU A 174 -29.16 -23.30 -23.40
C LEU A 174 -29.69 -23.94 -24.70
N THR A 175 -29.96 -23.12 -25.71
CA THR A 175 -30.52 -23.55 -27.01
C THR A 175 -29.46 -24.03 -28.00
N GLY A 176 -28.19 -24.03 -27.62
CA GLY A 176 -27.06 -24.38 -28.48
C GLY A 176 -26.73 -23.34 -29.57
N ARG A 177 -27.42 -22.19 -29.60
CA ARG A 177 -27.23 -21.13 -30.60
C ARG A 177 -25.94 -20.32 -30.41
N SER A 178 -25.33 -20.34 -29.21
CA SER A 178 -24.07 -19.61 -28.99
C SER A 178 -22.89 -20.30 -29.73
N PRO A 179 -21.91 -19.56 -30.26
CA PRO A 179 -20.89 -20.12 -31.17
C PRO A 179 -20.08 -21.30 -30.61
N ALA A 180 -19.75 -21.31 -29.31
CA ALA A 180 -18.96 -22.37 -28.70
C ALA A 180 -19.76 -23.65 -28.37
N MET A 181 -21.05 -23.68 -28.70
CA MET A 181 -21.93 -24.85 -28.60
C MET A 181 -22.10 -25.60 -29.93
N GLU A 182 -21.49 -25.11 -31.02
CA GLU A 182 -21.40 -25.84 -32.29
C GLU A 182 -20.34 -26.95 -32.21
N THR A 183 -20.73 -28.19 -32.50
CA THR A 183 -19.83 -29.36 -32.51
C THR A 183 -20.04 -30.18 -33.77
N GLY A 184 -19.04 -30.25 -34.64
CA GLY A 184 -19.08 -31.09 -35.84
C GLY A 184 -20.19 -30.75 -36.85
N GLY A 185 -20.64 -29.48 -36.90
CA GLY A 185 -21.75 -29.03 -37.75
C GLY A 185 -23.15 -29.24 -37.16
N ALA A 186 -23.25 -29.58 -35.87
CA ALA A 186 -24.51 -29.64 -35.13
C ALA A 186 -24.42 -28.87 -33.80
N HIS A 187 -25.47 -28.14 -33.44
CA HIS A 187 -25.55 -27.39 -32.18
C HIS A 187 -25.96 -28.30 -31.02
N ALA A 188 -25.15 -28.35 -29.97
CA ALA A 188 -25.46 -29.11 -28.76
C ALA A 188 -26.41 -28.31 -27.84
N SER A 189 -27.71 -28.51 -28.01
CA SER A 189 -28.74 -27.95 -27.12
C SER A 189 -28.64 -28.54 -25.71
N LEU A 190 -28.51 -27.67 -24.69
CA LEU A 190 -28.54 -28.10 -23.30
C LEU A 190 -29.95 -28.38 -22.80
N ALA A 191 -30.99 -27.86 -23.46
CA ALA A 191 -32.37 -28.25 -23.18
C ALA A 191 -32.59 -29.76 -23.44
N ASP A 192 -31.91 -30.32 -24.44
CA ASP A 192 -32.01 -31.74 -24.82
C ASP A 192 -31.02 -32.65 -24.07
N SER A 193 -30.15 -32.09 -23.22
CA SER A 193 -29.14 -32.83 -22.44
C SER A 193 -29.71 -33.67 -21.29
N GLY A 194 -30.96 -33.41 -20.89
CA GLY A 194 -31.59 -33.99 -19.70
C GLY A 194 -31.19 -33.34 -18.37
N TRP A 195 -30.44 -32.24 -18.37
CA TRP A 195 -30.24 -31.43 -17.16
C TRP A 195 -31.49 -30.61 -16.82
N PRO A 196 -31.98 -30.62 -15.57
CA PRO A 196 -33.15 -29.83 -15.19
C PRO A 196 -32.79 -28.34 -15.15
N VAL A 197 -33.62 -27.50 -15.76
CA VAL A 197 -33.67 -26.06 -15.47
C VAL A 197 -34.31 -25.90 -14.09
N VAL A 198 -33.50 -25.56 -13.09
CA VAL A 198 -33.95 -25.44 -11.68
C VAL A 198 -34.54 -24.05 -11.44
N HIS A 199 -33.95 -23.02 -12.07
CA HIS A 199 -34.47 -21.66 -12.07
C HIS A 199 -34.38 -21.06 -13.46
N ASP A 200 -35.38 -20.28 -13.84
CA ASP A 200 -35.40 -19.46 -15.04
C ASP A 200 -35.62 -18.00 -14.61
N LEU A 201 -34.69 -17.13 -14.97
CA LEU A 201 -34.71 -15.70 -14.64
C LEU A 201 -35.02 -14.82 -15.87
N ARG A 202 -35.25 -15.41 -17.04
CA ARG A 202 -35.56 -14.67 -18.28
C ARG A 202 -36.85 -13.87 -18.15
N GLY A 203 -36.82 -12.60 -18.56
CA GLY A 203 -37.97 -11.69 -18.43
C GLY A 203 -38.43 -11.40 -16.99
N ARG A 204 -37.66 -11.79 -15.97
CA ARG A 204 -38.01 -11.58 -14.55
C ARG A 204 -37.74 -10.17 -14.05
N PHE A 205 -36.81 -9.47 -14.69
CA PHE A 205 -36.31 -8.16 -14.26
C PHE A 205 -36.30 -7.20 -15.46
N HIS A 206 -36.60 -5.93 -15.22
CA HIS A 206 -36.52 -4.86 -16.23
C HIS A 206 -35.19 -4.10 -16.20
N SER A 207 -34.40 -4.27 -15.13
CA SER A 207 -33.10 -3.60 -14.95
C SER A 207 -32.15 -4.41 -14.08
N SER A 208 -30.87 -4.09 -14.19
CA SER A 208 -29.78 -4.64 -13.38
C SER A 208 -29.89 -4.21 -11.93
N VAL A 209 -30.34 -2.97 -11.67
CA VAL A 209 -30.70 -2.51 -10.32
C VAL A 209 -31.80 -3.38 -9.70
N GLU A 210 -32.88 -3.69 -10.43
CA GLU A 210 -33.96 -4.55 -9.92
C GLU A 210 -33.47 -5.98 -9.62
N ALA A 211 -32.69 -6.56 -10.53
CA ALA A 211 -32.12 -7.89 -10.34
C ALA A 211 -31.14 -7.95 -9.15
N ALA A 212 -30.34 -6.91 -8.94
CA ALA A 212 -29.40 -6.80 -7.82
C ALA A 212 -30.11 -6.51 -6.49
N GLU A 213 -31.20 -5.72 -6.48
CA GLU A 213 -32.08 -5.51 -5.32
C GLU A 213 -32.71 -6.85 -4.88
N TRP A 214 -33.26 -7.60 -5.85
CA TRP A 214 -33.78 -8.93 -5.62
C TRP A 214 -32.71 -9.90 -5.09
N ALA A 215 -31.51 -9.90 -5.68
CA ALA A 215 -30.41 -10.75 -5.25
C ALA A 215 -29.93 -10.40 -3.82
N LEU A 216 -29.83 -9.11 -3.49
CA LEU A 216 -29.49 -8.63 -2.15
C LEU A 216 -30.51 -9.06 -1.10
N LYS A 217 -31.78 -9.21 -1.47
CA LYS A 217 -32.85 -9.69 -0.58
C LYS A 217 -32.88 -11.21 -0.46
N GLU A 218 -32.89 -11.95 -1.56
CA GLU A 218 -33.19 -13.40 -1.58
C GLU A 218 -31.96 -14.31 -1.66
N LEU A 219 -30.82 -13.82 -2.17
CA LEU A 219 -29.59 -14.61 -2.33
C LEU A 219 -28.55 -14.29 -1.26
N MET A 220 -28.26 -13.01 -0.99
CA MET A 220 -27.25 -12.57 -0.03
C MET A 220 -27.36 -13.20 1.39
N PRO A 221 -28.56 -13.50 1.95
CA PRO A 221 -28.65 -14.21 3.24
C PRO A 221 -28.07 -15.64 3.22
N ARG A 222 -27.92 -16.25 2.03
CA ARG A 222 -27.39 -17.59 1.80
C ARG A 222 -25.93 -17.57 1.29
N CYS A 223 -25.43 -16.39 0.90
CA CYS A 223 -24.06 -16.18 0.44
C CYS A 223 -23.04 -16.12 1.59
N SER A 224 -21.76 -16.25 1.22
CA SER A 224 -20.65 -15.87 2.08
C SER A 224 -20.73 -14.39 2.42
N ARG A 225 -20.72 -14.07 3.72
CA ARG A 225 -20.75 -12.68 4.21
C ARG A 225 -19.38 -12.00 4.23
N THR A 226 -18.32 -12.69 3.81
CA THR A 226 -16.94 -12.17 3.83
C THR A 226 -16.31 -12.10 2.43
N LEU A 227 -17.10 -12.28 1.37
CA LEU A 227 -16.63 -12.30 -0.01
C LEU A 227 -17.70 -11.78 -0.97
N ALA A 228 -17.33 -10.84 -1.85
CA ALA A 228 -18.15 -10.42 -2.97
C ALA A 228 -17.29 -10.14 -4.23
N HIS A 229 -17.95 -9.82 -5.34
CA HIS A 229 -17.36 -9.49 -6.63
C HIS A 229 -18.09 -8.31 -7.29
N ALA A 230 -17.35 -7.25 -7.60
CA ALA A 230 -17.83 -6.12 -8.38
C ALA A 230 -17.20 -6.14 -9.78
N VAL A 231 -17.95 -6.62 -10.76
CA VAL A 231 -17.40 -6.98 -12.09
C VAL A 231 -16.80 -5.78 -12.82
N ASP A 232 -17.34 -4.58 -12.62
CA ASP A 232 -16.75 -3.31 -13.04
C ASP A 232 -16.32 -3.28 -14.51
N GLY A 233 -17.30 -3.40 -15.40
CA GLY A 233 -17.07 -3.14 -16.82
C GLY A 233 -18.30 -3.30 -17.68
N GLY A 234 -18.17 -2.85 -18.93
CA GLY A 234 -19.28 -2.78 -19.86
C GLY A 234 -20.30 -1.73 -19.43
N MET A 235 -21.58 -2.11 -19.39
CA MET A 235 -22.70 -1.24 -19.07
C MET A 235 -23.66 -1.94 -18.12
N ALA A 236 -24.08 -1.27 -17.04
CA ALA A 236 -25.25 -1.65 -16.26
C ALA A 236 -26.37 -0.65 -16.53
N ASP A 237 -27.51 -1.09 -17.05
CA ASP A 237 -28.67 -0.25 -17.39
C ASP A 237 -28.34 0.93 -18.34
N GLY A 238 -27.41 0.68 -19.27
CA GLY A 238 -26.92 1.69 -20.24
C GLY A 238 -25.88 2.66 -19.67
N ILE A 239 -25.40 2.45 -18.44
CA ILE A 239 -24.46 3.32 -17.74
C ILE A 239 -23.09 2.62 -17.64
N PRO A 240 -21.98 3.26 -18.04
CA PRO A 240 -20.64 2.68 -17.88
C PRO A 240 -20.32 2.51 -16.40
N THR A 241 -20.08 1.27 -15.96
CA THR A 241 -19.74 0.98 -14.56
C THR A 241 -18.26 1.17 -14.29
N GLY A 242 -17.41 0.76 -15.24
CA GLY A 242 -15.96 0.98 -15.23
C GLY A 242 -15.30 0.70 -16.58
N VAL A 243 -14.00 1.01 -16.64
CA VAL A 243 -13.15 0.94 -17.85
C VAL A 243 -12.01 -0.07 -17.70
N CYS A 244 -11.72 -0.52 -16.48
CA CYS A 244 -10.69 -1.53 -16.24
C CYS A 244 -11.16 -2.98 -16.45
N GLY A 245 -12.47 -3.25 -16.46
CA GLY A 245 -13.04 -4.57 -16.73
C GLY A 245 -13.77 -4.71 -18.07
N PRO A 246 -14.72 -5.67 -18.21
CA PRO A 246 -15.31 -6.45 -17.12
C PRO A 246 -14.32 -7.47 -16.54
N MET A 247 -14.18 -7.45 -15.22
CA MET A 247 -13.34 -8.36 -14.47
C MET A 247 -14.08 -9.69 -14.28
N SER A 248 -13.58 -10.76 -14.90
CA SER A 248 -14.09 -12.12 -14.69
C SER A 248 -13.48 -12.74 -13.42
N GLY A 249 -13.46 -14.07 -13.28
CA GLY A 249 -13.08 -14.79 -12.06
C GLY A 249 -14.29 -15.26 -11.24
N PHE A 250 -15.33 -15.68 -11.94
CA PHE A 250 -16.54 -16.25 -11.33
C PHE A 250 -16.26 -17.60 -10.65
N ASP A 251 -15.18 -18.28 -11.06
CA ASP A 251 -14.74 -19.55 -10.48
C ASP A 251 -14.49 -19.45 -8.96
N TRP A 252 -13.85 -18.37 -8.50
CA TRP A 252 -13.63 -18.12 -7.07
C TRP A 252 -14.94 -17.89 -6.33
N GLN A 253 -15.83 -17.10 -6.92
CA GLN A 253 -17.10 -16.71 -6.30
C GLN A 253 -18.06 -17.88 -6.20
N VAL A 254 -18.17 -18.67 -7.26
CA VAL A 254 -18.94 -19.90 -7.27
C VAL A 254 -18.33 -20.93 -6.32
N MET A 255 -17.00 -21.09 -6.29
CA MET A 255 -16.33 -21.96 -5.30
C MET A 255 -16.70 -21.59 -3.86
N HIS A 256 -16.64 -20.30 -3.52
CA HIS A 256 -16.76 -19.78 -2.16
C HIS A 256 -18.16 -19.24 -1.78
N ARG A 257 -19.14 -19.36 -2.68
CA ARG A 257 -20.52 -18.85 -2.52
C ARG A 257 -20.58 -17.34 -2.28
N GLY A 258 -19.70 -16.59 -2.93
CA GLY A 258 -19.68 -15.13 -2.88
C GLY A 258 -20.85 -14.48 -3.64
N PHE A 259 -21.09 -13.21 -3.35
CA PHE A 259 -22.12 -12.40 -4.02
C PHE A 259 -21.52 -11.65 -5.21
N VAL A 260 -22.14 -11.70 -6.39
CA VAL A 260 -21.62 -11.11 -7.64
C VAL A 260 -22.57 -10.02 -8.15
N PHE A 261 -22.03 -8.88 -8.58
CA PHE A 261 -22.80 -7.76 -9.11
C PHE A 261 -21.97 -6.87 -10.07
N ASN A 262 -22.64 -6.08 -10.90
CA ASN A 262 -22.06 -5.00 -11.70
C ASN A 262 -22.93 -3.75 -11.52
N LEU A 263 -22.39 -2.72 -10.88
CA LEU A 263 -23.08 -1.48 -10.54
C LEU A 263 -22.03 -0.36 -10.50
N GLY A 264 -22.35 0.83 -11.02
CA GLY A 264 -21.49 1.99 -10.86
C GLY A 264 -21.40 2.39 -9.39
N ALA A 265 -20.17 2.56 -8.88
CA ALA A 265 -19.92 2.95 -7.49
C ALA A 265 -20.33 4.40 -7.16
N GLN A 266 -20.74 5.18 -8.17
CA GLN A 266 -20.85 6.64 -8.10
C GLN A 266 -22.20 7.17 -8.58
N ALA A 267 -22.79 8.03 -7.76
CA ALA A 267 -24.05 8.71 -8.05
C ALA A 267 -23.91 9.84 -9.11
N LYS A 268 -22.69 10.32 -9.34
CA LYS A 268 -22.35 11.34 -10.34
C LYS A 268 -21.44 10.74 -11.40
N THR A 269 -21.52 11.23 -12.62
CA THR A 269 -20.55 10.93 -13.67
C THR A 269 -19.19 11.47 -13.26
N MET A 270 -18.16 10.63 -13.34
CA MET A 270 -16.76 10.95 -13.03
C MET A 270 -15.89 10.53 -14.22
N VAL A 271 -14.67 11.05 -14.31
CA VAL A 271 -13.69 10.61 -15.31
C VAL A 271 -12.75 9.59 -14.66
N SER A 272 -12.63 8.40 -15.26
CA SER A 272 -11.56 7.43 -14.97
C SER A 272 -10.78 7.12 -16.24
N TYR A 273 -9.45 7.17 -16.17
CA TYR A 273 -8.52 6.96 -17.30
C TYR A 273 -8.88 7.68 -18.62
N GLY A 274 -9.58 8.83 -18.55
CA GLY A 274 -10.00 9.63 -19.71
C GLY A 274 -11.39 9.30 -20.28
N ALA A 275 -12.14 8.39 -19.66
CA ALA A 275 -13.52 8.06 -20.04
C ALA A 275 -14.51 8.30 -18.87
N GLU A 276 -15.78 8.52 -19.20
CA GLU A 276 -16.84 8.80 -18.23
C GLU A 276 -17.42 7.51 -17.63
N VAL A 277 -17.57 7.48 -16.31
CA VAL A 277 -18.06 6.33 -15.52
C VAL A 277 -19.05 6.78 -14.44
N GLY A 278 -19.95 5.88 -14.04
CA GLY A 278 -20.96 6.12 -13.02
C GLY A 278 -22.07 7.08 -13.48
N GLY A 279 -22.73 7.75 -12.52
CA GLY A 279 -23.84 8.68 -12.79
C GLY A 279 -25.22 8.14 -12.41
N SER A 280 -25.31 7.10 -11.60
CA SER A 280 -26.59 6.57 -11.09
C SER A 280 -26.63 6.51 -9.58
N ALA A 281 -27.46 7.36 -8.98
CA ALA A 281 -27.72 7.34 -7.55
C ALA A 281 -28.33 6.00 -7.08
N ALA A 282 -29.11 5.34 -7.93
CA ALA A 282 -29.73 4.04 -7.61
C ALA A 282 -28.69 2.90 -7.60
N GLN A 283 -27.75 2.89 -8.55
CA GLN A 283 -26.66 1.91 -8.55
C GLN A 283 -25.72 2.14 -7.36
N ALA A 284 -25.37 3.39 -7.05
CA ALA A 284 -24.50 3.73 -5.93
C ALA A 284 -25.11 3.41 -4.55
N ASP A 285 -26.39 3.72 -4.31
CA ASP A 285 -27.10 3.31 -3.08
C ASP A 285 -27.09 1.78 -2.91
N LEU A 286 -27.41 1.06 -3.98
CA LEU A 286 -27.43 -0.40 -3.95
C LEU A 286 -26.02 -0.98 -3.73
N TYR A 287 -24.98 -0.35 -4.30
CA TYR A 287 -23.58 -0.67 -4.05
C TYR A 287 -23.26 -0.56 -2.54
N GLU A 288 -23.54 0.59 -1.92
CA GLU A 288 -23.32 0.80 -0.48
C GLU A 288 -24.11 -0.18 0.38
N ARG A 289 -25.34 -0.52 -0.02
CA ARG A 289 -26.18 -1.51 0.68
C ARG A 289 -25.65 -2.93 0.56
N ILE A 290 -25.04 -3.30 -0.57
CA ILE A 290 -24.30 -4.57 -0.73
C ILE A 290 -23.09 -4.60 0.22
N LEU A 291 -22.27 -3.55 0.27
CA LEU A 291 -21.13 -3.48 1.19
C LEU A 291 -21.57 -3.53 2.66
N LYS A 292 -22.60 -2.77 3.03
CA LYS A 292 -23.22 -2.82 4.37
C LYS A 292 -23.81 -4.21 4.70
N ALA A 293 -24.16 -5.00 3.69
CA ALA A 293 -24.57 -6.38 3.82
C ALA A 293 -23.39 -7.38 3.83
N LEU A 294 -22.15 -6.95 4.02
CA LEU A 294 -21.01 -7.82 4.28
C LEU A 294 -20.50 -7.67 5.73
N LYS A 295 -19.66 -8.60 6.16
CA LYS A 295 -19.04 -8.64 7.48
C LYS A 295 -17.59 -8.20 7.35
N ALA A 296 -17.29 -7.01 7.86
CA ALA A 296 -15.94 -6.46 7.86
C ALA A 296 -14.94 -7.31 8.70
N PRO A 297 -13.69 -7.49 8.24
CA PRO A 297 -13.22 -7.21 6.88
C PRO A 297 -13.70 -8.30 5.90
N ALA A 298 -14.29 -7.87 4.79
CA ALA A 298 -14.69 -8.73 3.68
C ALA A 298 -13.74 -8.48 2.49
N GLN A 299 -13.49 -9.55 1.72
CA GLN A 299 -12.73 -9.52 0.49
C GLN A 299 -13.65 -9.12 -0.67
N ILE A 300 -13.33 -8.04 -1.37
CA ILE A 300 -14.08 -7.58 -2.55
C ILE A 300 -13.21 -7.79 -3.79
N ASN A 301 -13.55 -8.79 -4.58
CA ASN A 301 -12.92 -9.04 -5.88
C ASN A 301 -13.63 -8.23 -6.98
N GLY A 302 -13.17 -8.37 -8.22
CA GLY A 302 -13.52 -7.46 -9.30
C GLY A 302 -12.81 -6.12 -9.10
N TYR A 303 -13.34 -5.00 -9.59
CA TYR A 303 -12.70 -3.68 -9.43
C TYR A 303 -13.80 -2.62 -9.19
N GLY A 304 -13.49 -1.34 -9.43
CA GLY A 304 -14.46 -0.27 -9.36
C GLY A 304 -13.86 1.07 -9.78
N ASP A 305 -14.48 1.72 -10.76
CA ASP A 305 -14.02 3.00 -11.28
C ASP A 305 -14.81 4.22 -10.72
N PRO A 306 -14.15 5.37 -10.50
CA PRO A 306 -12.69 5.56 -10.49
C PRO A 306 -12.03 4.94 -9.24
N GLU A 307 -10.85 4.32 -9.42
CA GLU A 307 -10.15 3.53 -8.38
C GLU A 307 -10.09 4.22 -7.00
N GLU A 308 -9.60 5.46 -6.94
CA GLU A 308 -9.40 6.18 -5.66
C GLU A 308 -10.70 6.31 -4.87
N TYR A 309 -11.81 6.61 -5.55
CA TYR A 309 -13.11 6.70 -4.90
C TYR A 309 -13.62 5.32 -4.47
N TRP A 310 -13.41 4.31 -5.31
CA TRP A 310 -13.85 2.96 -5.01
C TRP A 310 -13.14 2.37 -3.79
N CYS A 311 -11.81 2.48 -3.75
CA CYS A 311 -10.99 2.08 -2.61
C CYS A 311 -11.37 2.85 -1.34
N LEU A 312 -11.66 4.16 -1.45
CA LEU A 312 -12.21 4.98 -0.36
C LEU A 312 -13.57 4.46 0.13
N LEU A 313 -14.47 4.08 -0.79
CA LEU A 313 -15.79 3.54 -0.46
C LEU A 313 -15.67 2.21 0.29
N LEU A 314 -14.94 1.24 -0.25
CA LEU A 314 -14.68 -0.06 0.40
C LEU A 314 -14.10 0.11 1.81
N SER A 315 -13.12 1.01 1.95
CA SER A 315 -12.41 1.25 3.19
C SER A 315 -13.32 1.86 4.25
N ARG A 316 -14.23 2.77 3.87
CA ARG A 316 -15.27 3.32 4.77
C ARG A 316 -16.23 2.26 5.32
N HIS A 317 -16.44 1.15 4.60
CA HIS A 317 -17.18 -0.02 5.10
C HIS A 317 -16.28 -1.04 5.85
N GLY A 318 -14.99 -0.75 6.00
CA GLY A 318 -14.01 -1.63 6.65
C GLY A 318 -13.68 -2.87 5.84
N HIS A 319 -13.77 -2.81 4.51
CA HIS A 319 -13.46 -3.90 3.60
C HIS A 319 -12.12 -3.66 2.89
N TYR A 320 -11.65 -4.67 2.17
CA TYR A 320 -10.45 -4.59 1.35
C TYR A 320 -10.71 -5.28 0.01
N SER A 321 -9.96 -4.91 -1.02
CA SER A 321 -10.06 -5.53 -2.33
C SER A 321 -8.88 -6.47 -2.63
N PHE A 322 -9.07 -7.36 -3.61
CA PHE A 322 -8.02 -8.26 -4.09
C PHE A 322 -8.27 -8.64 -5.57
N HIS A 323 -7.23 -8.59 -6.41
CA HIS A 323 -7.42 -8.41 -7.85
C HIS A 323 -6.61 -9.33 -8.80
N ALA A 324 -7.08 -9.45 -10.05
CA ALA A 324 -6.57 -10.20 -11.22
C ALA A 324 -6.83 -11.71 -11.21
N PHE A 325 -7.81 -12.18 -11.99
CA PHE A 325 -8.90 -12.98 -11.43
C PHE A 325 -9.08 -14.43 -11.90
N HIS A 326 -8.37 -14.88 -12.94
CA HIS A 326 -8.63 -16.18 -13.56
C HIS A 326 -8.02 -17.36 -12.78
N ASN A 327 -8.62 -18.54 -12.87
CA ASN A 327 -8.09 -19.81 -12.34
C ASN A 327 -7.86 -19.86 -10.82
N TRP A 328 -8.40 -18.94 -10.01
CA TRP A 328 -8.13 -18.89 -8.57
C TRP A 328 -8.61 -20.15 -7.83
N SER A 329 -9.74 -20.71 -8.26
CA SER A 329 -10.26 -21.98 -7.78
C SER A 329 -9.29 -23.15 -8.05
N PHE A 330 -8.53 -23.10 -9.15
CA PHE A 330 -7.51 -24.09 -9.48
C PHE A 330 -6.25 -23.86 -8.64
N HIS A 331 -5.66 -22.66 -8.72
CA HIS A 331 -4.40 -22.31 -8.04
C HIS A 331 -4.48 -22.51 -6.51
N SER A 332 -5.66 -22.32 -5.91
CA SER A 332 -5.90 -22.54 -4.46
C SER A 332 -5.97 -23.99 -4.00
N LYS A 333 -5.97 -24.94 -4.94
CA LYS A 333 -5.94 -26.37 -4.67
C LYS A 333 -4.62 -27.02 -5.10
N VAL A 334 -3.72 -26.28 -5.75
CA VAL A 334 -2.37 -26.76 -6.09
C VAL A 334 -1.56 -26.97 -4.80
N PRO A 335 -1.05 -28.19 -4.55
CA PRO A 335 -0.29 -28.48 -3.34
C PRO A 335 1.08 -27.80 -3.36
N THR A 336 1.54 -27.35 -2.19
CA THR A 336 2.95 -26.98 -1.99
C THR A 336 3.84 -28.22 -1.93
N GLY A 337 5.08 -28.05 -2.35
CA GLY A 337 6.18 -28.94 -2.01
C GLY A 337 6.59 -28.87 -0.53
N LYS A 338 7.78 -29.41 -0.25
CA LYS A 338 8.29 -29.63 1.11
C LYS A 338 9.08 -28.45 1.68
N ARG A 339 9.33 -27.38 0.91
CA ARG A 339 10.19 -26.26 1.34
C ARG A 339 9.48 -25.34 2.32
N GLY A 340 8.15 -25.27 2.22
CA GLY A 340 7.32 -24.38 3.02
C GLY A 340 7.46 -22.93 2.56
N LEU A 341 6.53 -22.09 3.04
CA LEU A 341 6.43 -20.69 2.62
C LEU A 341 7.41 -19.83 3.42
N ARG A 342 8.67 -19.85 3.01
CA ARG A 342 9.76 -19.12 3.66
C ARG A 342 10.68 -18.45 2.66
N GLN A 343 11.03 -17.19 2.90
CA GLN A 343 12.06 -16.49 2.14
C GLN A 343 13.44 -17.14 2.40
N SER A 344 14.30 -17.10 1.38
CA SER A 344 15.67 -17.63 1.42
C SER A 344 16.59 -16.81 2.34
N VAL A 345 16.42 -15.49 2.32
CA VAL A 345 17.11 -14.52 3.20
C VAL A 345 16.08 -13.94 4.15
N ARG A 346 16.41 -13.87 5.44
CA ARG A 346 15.53 -13.34 6.51
C ARG A 346 16.33 -12.44 7.46
N PRO A 347 16.52 -11.17 7.11
CA PRO A 347 17.17 -10.21 7.99
C PRO A 347 16.33 -10.00 9.26
N SER A 348 16.99 -9.83 10.40
CA SER A 348 16.34 -9.51 11.67
C SER A 348 17.18 -8.47 12.43
N PRO A 349 16.59 -7.65 13.31
CA PRO A 349 17.34 -6.66 14.09
C PRO A 349 18.45 -7.27 14.98
N GLN A 350 18.44 -8.59 15.19
CA GLN A 350 19.45 -9.33 15.96
C GLN A 350 20.58 -9.90 15.08
N THR A 351 20.39 -9.97 13.76
CA THR A 351 21.33 -10.62 12.82
C THR A 351 21.96 -9.67 11.82
N VAL A 352 21.36 -8.50 11.56
CA VAL A 352 21.94 -7.48 10.68
C VAL A 352 22.96 -6.62 11.42
N GLN A 353 23.96 -6.15 10.68
CA GLN A 353 24.74 -4.98 11.09
C GLN A 353 24.09 -3.76 10.45
N PRO A 354 23.73 -2.71 11.22
CA PRO A 354 23.16 -1.51 10.65
C PRO A 354 24.20 -0.74 9.83
N GLU A 355 23.83 -0.35 8.62
CA GLU A 355 24.52 0.73 7.91
C GLU A 355 24.21 2.04 8.65
N THR A 356 25.20 2.92 8.86
CA THR A 356 24.99 4.16 9.64
C THR A 356 25.49 5.44 8.98
N ASP A 357 26.33 5.32 7.96
CA ASP A 357 26.97 6.39 7.20
C ASP A 357 26.45 6.52 5.76
N ARG A 358 25.66 5.54 5.29
CA ARG A 358 25.05 5.52 3.96
C ARG A 358 23.53 5.51 3.98
N TYR A 359 22.95 5.95 2.86
CA TYR A 359 21.53 5.88 2.56
C TYR A 359 21.19 4.53 1.93
N TYR A 360 20.24 3.80 2.51
CA TYR A 360 19.67 2.64 1.84
C TYR A 360 18.78 3.10 0.67
N VAL A 361 18.93 2.48 -0.49
CA VAL A 361 18.05 2.69 -1.66
C VAL A 361 17.33 1.39 -1.96
N CYS A 362 16.01 1.37 -1.74
CA CYS A 362 15.18 0.18 -1.92
C CYS A 362 14.32 0.33 -3.16
N PHE A 363 14.68 -0.37 -4.23
CA PHE A 363 13.88 -0.47 -5.45
C PHE A 363 12.70 -1.41 -5.21
N MET A 364 11.47 -0.93 -5.43
CA MET A 364 10.21 -1.63 -5.14
C MET A 364 9.35 -1.70 -6.41
N THR A 365 8.64 -2.80 -6.62
CA THR A 365 7.64 -2.92 -7.69
C THR A 365 6.23 -2.55 -7.20
N SER A 366 5.43 -1.95 -8.07
CA SER A 366 3.98 -1.74 -7.89
C SER A 366 3.16 -3.04 -8.02
N GLU A 367 1.82 -2.91 -8.01
CA GLU A 367 0.81 -3.99 -8.10
C GLU A 367 0.95 -5.13 -7.08
N GLY A 368 1.70 -4.93 -6.00
CA GLY A 368 1.97 -5.95 -4.98
C GLY A 368 0.76 -6.33 -4.12
N ASP A 369 -0.34 -5.64 -4.27
CA ASP A 369 -1.65 -5.91 -3.67
C ASP A 369 -2.50 -6.86 -4.54
N THR A 370 -2.20 -6.93 -5.84
CA THR A 370 -2.92 -7.75 -6.83
C THR A 370 -2.15 -9.03 -7.17
N MET A 371 -2.76 -9.86 -8.02
CA MET A 371 -2.08 -10.95 -8.72
C MET A 371 -1.49 -10.54 -10.08
N LYS A 372 -1.62 -9.28 -10.52
CA LYS A 372 -1.05 -8.77 -11.80
C LYS A 372 0.47 -8.85 -11.85
N GLY A 373 1.16 -8.78 -10.71
CA GLY A 373 2.58 -9.13 -10.61
C GLY A 373 2.79 -10.65 -10.72
N PRO A 374 2.41 -11.44 -9.69
CA PRO A 374 2.69 -12.87 -9.64
C PRO A 374 2.22 -13.73 -10.82
N LEU A 375 1.03 -13.50 -11.39
CA LEU A 375 0.49 -14.35 -12.48
C LEU A 375 1.35 -14.30 -13.76
N PRO A 376 1.63 -13.12 -14.36
CA PRO A 376 2.52 -12.99 -15.52
C PRO A 376 4.00 -12.82 -15.14
N PHE A 377 4.42 -13.30 -13.96
CA PHE A 377 5.83 -13.26 -13.51
C PHE A 377 6.45 -11.85 -13.53
N PHE A 378 5.70 -10.88 -13.00
CA PHE A 378 6.00 -9.46 -12.96
C PHE A 378 6.21 -8.85 -14.36
N TYR A 379 5.31 -9.19 -15.29
CA TYR A 379 5.39 -8.86 -16.71
C TYR A 379 6.76 -9.25 -17.30
N ASP A 380 7.10 -10.54 -17.15
CA ASP A 380 8.40 -11.14 -17.47
C ASP A 380 9.63 -10.54 -16.75
N SER A 381 9.49 -9.51 -15.91
CA SER A 381 10.62 -8.93 -15.15
C SER A 381 11.26 -9.92 -14.18
N TRP A 382 10.54 -10.97 -13.76
CA TRP A 382 11.13 -12.08 -13.01
C TRP A 382 12.25 -12.78 -13.79
N PHE A 383 12.21 -12.78 -15.13
CA PHE A 383 13.19 -13.41 -16.00
C PHE A 383 14.22 -12.44 -16.57
N ASP A 384 14.27 -11.20 -16.07
CA ASP A 384 15.31 -10.22 -16.41
C ASP A 384 16.71 -10.82 -16.16
N PRO A 385 17.61 -10.87 -17.16
CA PRO A 385 18.95 -11.44 -17.01
C PRO A 385 19.85 -10.68 -16.02
N ALA A 386 19.45 -9.47 -15.60
CA ALA A 386 20.12 -8.73 -14.53
C ALA A 386 19.58 -9.06 -13.11
N ARG A 387 18.55 -9.90 -12.95
CA ARG A 387 18.03 -10.28 -11.62
C ARG A 387 19.14 -10.92 -10.78
N GLY A 388 19.27 -10.47 -9.53
CA GLY A 388 20.37 -10.86 -8.64
C GLY A 388 21.61 -9.95 -8.68
N SER A 389 21.76 -9.08 -9.69
CA SER A 389 22.88 -8.12 -9.76
C SER A 389 22.63 -6.80 -9.00
N VAL A 390 21.37 -6.54 -8.62
CA VAL A 390 20.93 -5.44 -7.77
C VAL A 390 19.76 -5.94 -6.90
N PRO A 391 19.61 -5.47 -5.65
CA PRO A 391 18.44 -5.79 -4.84
C PRO A 391 17.15 -5.26 -5.46
N VAL A 392 16.15 -6.13 -5.59
CA VAL A 392 14.81 -5.81 -6.06
C VAL A 392 13.80 -6.29 -5.03
N ASN A 393 12.86 -5.42 -4.65
CA ASN A 393 11.81 -5.74 -3.71
C ASN A 393 10.51 -5.95 -4.50
N TRP A 394 10.09 -7.21 -4.57
CA TRP A 394 8.91 -7.65 -5.30
C TRP A 394 7.69 -7.53 -4.39
N GLY A 395 6.75 -6.68 -4.79
CA GLY A 395 5.46 -6.55 -4.11
C GLY A 395 4.62 -7.80 -4.35
N VAL A 396 4.13 -8.45 -3.29
CA VAL A 396 3.25 -9.61 -3.38
C VAL A 396 2.20 -9.59 -2.28
N ASN A 397 0.98 -10.02 -2.59
CA ASN A 397 -0.08 -10.01 -1.59
C ASN A 397 0.12 -11.21 -0.64
N PRO A 398 0.28 -11.01 0.68
CA PRO A 398 0.48 -12.11 1.63
C PRO A 398 -0.70 -13.10 1.69
N LEU A 399 -1.88 -12.76 1.16
CA LEU A 399 -2.98 -13.72 0.93
C LEU A 399 -2.54 -14.92 0.08
N MET A 400 -1.56 -14.76 -0.82
CA MET A 400 -0.96 -15.86 -1.59
C MET A 400 -0.54 -17.04 -0.70
N ALA A 401 -0.11 -16.81 0.54
CA ALA A 401 0.29 -17.89 1.44
C ALA A 401 -0.84 -18.83 1.88
N ARG A 402 -2.10 -18.41 1.67
CA ARG A 402 -3.29 -19.24 1.91
C ARG A 402 -4.05 -19.56 0.62
N LEU A 403 -4.05 -18.62 -0.33
CA LEU A 403 -4.83 -18.68 -1.56
C LEU A 403 -4.05 -19.29 -2.72
N PHE A 404 -2.74 -19.04 -2.87
CA PHE A 404 -1.92 -19.52 -3.99
C PHE A 404 -0.54 -20.03 -3.52
N PRO A 405 -0.50 -20.99 -2.58
CA PRO A 405 0.71 -21.25 -1.81
C PRO A 405 1.81 -21.89 -2.66
N ALA A 406 1.48 -22.73 -3.64
CA ALA A 406 2.45 -23.29 -4.59
C ALA A 406 3.08 -22.23 -5.50
N MET A 407 2.34 -21.16 -5.82
CA MET A 407 2.83 -20.01 -6.58
C MET A 407 3.84 -19.20 -5.76
N LEU A 408 3.52 -18.92 -4.49
CA LEU A 408 4.44 -18.25 -3.58
C LEU A 408 5.73 -19.08 -3.32
N GLU A 409 5.59 -20.40 -3.15
CA GLU A 409 6.73 -21.31 -3.02
C GLU A 409 7.61 -21.32 -4.29
N TYR A 410 7.03 -21.20 -5.50
CA TYR A 410 7.81 -21.05 -6.73
C TYR A 410 8.73 -19.83 -6.68
N PHE A 411 8.19 -18.66 -6.33
CA PHE A 411 8.96 -17.42 -6.22
C PHE A 411 10.05 -17.55 -5.15
N TYR A 412 9.75 -18.10 -3.98
CA TYR A 412 10.75 -18.32 -2.92
C TYR A 412 11.79 -19.39 -3.23
N ALA A 413 11.47 -20.35 -4.10
CA ALA A 413 12.41 -21.36 -4.58
C ALA A 413 13.34 -20.84 -5.67
N THR A 414 12.91 -19.85 -6.46
CA THR A 414 13.68 -19.25 -7.58
C THR A 414 14.26 -17.86 -7.26
N ALA A 415 13.96 -17.30 -6.10
CA ALA A 415 14.53 -16.05 -5.60
C ALA A 415 16.05 -16.15 -5.41
N THR A 416 16.77 -15.18 -5.97
CA THR A 416 18.18 -14.89 -5.67
C THR A 416 18.30 -14.29 -4.26
N PRO A 417 19.51 -14.21 -3.66
CA PRO A 417 19.70 -13.50 -2.39
C PRO A 417 19.27 -12.02 -2.43
N ALA A 418 19.31 -11.39 -3.62
CA ALA A 418 18.95 -9.99 -3.83
C ALA A 418 17.42 -9.76 -3.97
N ASP A 419 16.62 -10.81 -4.17
CA ASP A 419 15.16 -10.73 -4.35
C ASP A 419 14.46 -10.68 -2.97
N GLY A 420 14.05 -9.48 -2.56
CA GLY A 420 13.23 -9.25 -1.36
C GLY A 420 11.73 -9.29 -1.67
N PHE A 421 10.90 -9.62 -0.68
CA PHE A 421 9.44 -9.58 -0.80
C PHE A 421 8.80 -8.72 0.29
N PHE A 422 7.85 -7.89 -0.11
CA PHE A 422 7.05 -7.03 0.78
C PHE A 422 5.55 -7.16 0.46
N ALA A 423 4.69 -6.90 1.44
CA ALA A 423 3.25 -6.86 1.22
C ALA A 423 2.89 -5.52 0.55
N GLY A 424 2.31 -5.58 -0.65
CA GLY A 424 1.87 -4.37 -1.37
C GLY A 424 0.71 -3.65 -0.68
N PRO A 425 0.30 -2.48 -1.20
CA PRO A 425 -0.64 -1.58 -0.54
C PRO A 425 -2.03 -2.22 -0.34
N SER A 426 -2.59 -2.38 0.85
CA SER A 426 -2.17 -1.91 2.17
C SER A 426 -2.02 -3.08 3.15
N GLY A 427 -1.34 -4.14 2.70
CA GLY A 427 -1.15 -5.39 3.41
C GLY A 427 -1.77 -6.59 2.70
N ALA A 428 -2.63 -7.32 3.40
CA ALA A 428 -3.34 -8.48 2.85
C ALA A 428 -4.60 -8.05 2.08
N GLY A 429 -4.41 -7.27 1.01
CA GLY A 429 -5.46 -6.63 0.23
C GLY A 429 -5.29 -5.12 0.16
N TYR A 430 -5.96 -4.49 -0.81
CA TYR A 430 -5.90 -3.05 -1.04
C TYR A 430 -7.05 -2.34 -0.33
N ALA A 431 -6.69 -1.28 0.41
CA ALA A 431 -7.60 -0.43 1.17
C ALA A 431 -6.83 0.79 1.71
N TYR A 432 -7.55 1.77 2.26
CA TYR A 432 -7.02 2.98 2.88
C TYR A 432 -7.30 2.98 4.39
N PRO A 433 -6.32 2.59 5.25
CA PRO A 433 -6.50 2.52 6.70
C PRO A 433 -7.00 3.81 7.38
N ASP A 434 -6.66 5.00 6.87
CA ASP A 434 -6.99 6.29 7.49
C ASP A 434 -8.50 6.60 7.52
N VAL A 435 -9.26 5.99 6.61
CA VAL A 435 -10.71 6.20 6.44
C VAL A 435 -11.54 4.98 6.88
N MET A 436 -10.89 3.93 7.41
CA MET A 436 -11.59 2.80 8.00
C MET A 436 -12.26 3.18 9.33
N PRO A 437 -13.47 2.66 9.63
CA PRO A 437 -14.10 2.81 10.95
C PRO A 437 -13.23 2.27 12.10
N ASP A 438 -12.54 1.16 11.85
CA ASP A 438 -11.45 0.64 12.68
C ASP A 438 -10.47 -0.15 11.79
N ALA A 439 -9.20 0.27 11.73
CA ALA A 439 -8.16 -0.42 10.97
C ALA A 439 -7.63 -1.68 11.68
N VAL A 440 -7.92 -1.90 12.98
CA VAL A 440 -7.35 -3.01 13.77
C VAL A 440 -7.75 -4.41 13.26
N PRO A 441 -9.01 -4.70 12.84
CA PRO A 441 -9.37 -6.01 12.28
C PRO A 441 -8.58 -6.32 10.99
N PHE A 442 -8.45 -5.34 10.10
CA PHE A 442 -7.67 -5.47 8.87
C PHE A 442 -6.16 -5.60 9.15
N ALA A 443 -5.61 -4.82 10.09
CA ALA A 443 -4.22 -4.95 10.50
C ALA A 443 -3.90 -6.35 11.11
N LYS A 444 -4.82 -6.91 11.90
CA LYS A 444 -4.69 -8.30 12.41
C LYS A 444 -4.72 -9.33 11.28
N HIS A 445 -5.61 -9.14 10.31
CA HIS A 445 -5.70 -9.95 9.10
C HIS A 445 -4.37 -9.90 8.32
N THR A 446 -3.86 -8.70 7.99
CA THR A 446 -2.53 -8.53 7.38
C THR A 446 -1.42 -9.19 8.17
N GLY A 447 -1.35 -8.98 9.49
CA GLY A 447 -0.33 -9.59 10.34
C GLY A 447 -0.38 -11.12 10.34
N GLN A 448 -1.57 -11.71 10.29
CA GLN A 448 -1.72 -13.16 10.16
C GLN A 448 -1.15 -13.67 8.84
N TYR A 449 -1.57 -13.10 7.71
CA TYR A 449 -1.12 -13.57 6.40
C TYR A 449 0.36 -13.24 6.14
N GLY A 450 0.87 -12.10 6.61
CA GLY A 450 2.30 -11.78 6.55
C GLY A 450 3.17 -12.80 7.28
N ARG A 451 2.76 -13.26 8.47
CA ARG A 451 3.45 -14.36 9.19
C ARG A 451 3.31 -15.72 8.51
N MET A 452 2.20 -15.99 7.83
CA MET A 452 2.06 -17.21 7.01
C MET A 452 2.97 -17.17 5.79
N ALA A 453 3.06 -16.01 5.14
CA ALA A 453 3.87 -15.75 3.97
C ALA A 453 5.37 -15.60 4.26
N ASP A 454 5.79 -15.34 5.50
CA ASP A 454 7.18 -14.94 5.83
C ASP A 454 7.54 -13.56 5.23
N ILE A 455 6.57 -12.64 5.25
CA ILE A 455 6.69 -11.26 4.77
C ILE A 455 6.61 -10.32 5.97
N GLY A 456 7.72 -9.63 6.26
CA GLY A 456 7.86 -8.74 7.41
C GLY A 456 7.59 -7.26 7.12
N CYS A 457 7.77 -6.80 5.88
CA CYS A 457 7.56 -5.40 5.51
C CYS A 457 6.20 -5.22 4.83
N ILE A 458 5.49 -4.15 5.19
CA ILE A 458 4.14 -3.84 4.66
C ILE A 458 4.15 -2.42 4.12
N ASP A 459 3.74 -2.24 2.86
CA ASP A 459 3.43 -0.92 2.31
C ASP A 459 1.97 -0.55 2.57
N LEU A 460 1.72 0.73 2.83
CA LEU A 460 0.40 1.25 3.23
C LEU A 460 0.06 2.55 2.47
N TRP A 461 -0.96 2.48 1.62
CA TRP A 461 -1.54 3.64 0.94
C TRP A 461 -2.79 4.11 1.71
N GLY A 462 -3.06 5.41 1.67
CA GLY A 462 -4.13 6.01 2.50
C GLY A 462 -3.92 5.76 4.00
N ALA A 463 -2.68 5.91 4.48
CA ALA A 463 -2.25 5.58 5.84
C ALA A 463 -1.19 6.57 6.37
N GLY A 464 -1.49 7.87 6.31
CA GLY A 464 -0.61 8.92 6.81
C GLY A 464 -0.79 9.23 8.30
N ARG A 465 -1.96 8.96 8.88
CA ARG A 465 -2.30 9.43 10.24
C ARG A 465 -1.47 8.70 11.32
N PRO A 466 -0.79 9.43 12.23
CA PRO A 466 0.02 8.83 13.30
C PRO A 466 -0.75 7.86 14.21
N ASP A 467 -2.02 8.13 14.51
CA ASP A 467 -2.83 7.29 15.40
C ASP A 467 -3.28 5.98 14.72
N VAL A 468 -3.49 6.02 13.41
CA VAL A 468 -3.83 4.86 12.58
C VAL A 468 -2.59 3.98 12.38
N LEU A 469 -1.46 4.57 12.02
CA LEU A 469 -0.16 3.88 11.90
C LEU A 469 0.23 3.14 13.18
N GLU A 470 0.08 3.78 14.35
CA GLU A 470 0.38 3.17 15.65
C GLU A 470 -0.57 1.99 15.98
N ARG A 471 -1.88 2.13 15.72
CA ARG A 471 -2.86 1.04 15.93
C ARG A 471 -2.66 -0.11 14.96
N TYR A 472 -2.38 0.20 13.69
CA TYR A 472 -2.12 -0.79 12.63
C TYR A 472 -0.85 -1.57 12.95
N GLY A 473 0.28 -0.88 13.15
CA GLY A 473 1.58 -1.52 13.38
C GLY A 473 1.62 -2.42 14.62
N ARG A 474 1.05 -1.98 15.75
CA ARG A 474 0.90 -2.83 16.96
C ARG A 474 0.08 -4.10 16.72
N SER A 475 -0.86 -4.05 15.77
CA SER A 475 -1.82 -5.12 15.48
C SER A 475 -1.30 -6.10 14.42
N SER A 476 -0.64 -5.61 13.37
CA SER A 476 -0.01 -6.43 12.33
C SER A 476 1.33 -7.01 12.79
N ARG A 477 2.09 -6.26 13.60
CA ARG A 477 3.43 -6.55 14.13
C ARG A 477 4.48 -6.82 13.03
N PRO A 478 4.75 -5.82 12.16
CA PRO A 478 5.71 -5.98 11.08
C PRO A 478 7.15 -5.80 11.55
N LEU A 479 8.09 -6.11 10.66
CA LEU A 479 9.49 -5.72 10.75
C LEU A 479 9.64 -4.20 10.60
N GLY A 480 8.92 -3.63 9.62
CA GLY A 480 8.81 -2.20 9.33
C GLY A 480 7.61 -1.90 8.43
N LEU A 481 7.16 -0.64 8.43
CA LEU A 481 6.11 -0.13 7.56
C LEU A 481 6.68 0.84 6.52
N THR A 482 6.08 0.86 5.34
CA THR A 482 6.24 1.95 4.36
C THR A 482 4.90 2.61 4.10
N THR A 483 4.90 3.88 3.70
CA THR A 483 3.66 4.57 3.32
C THR A 483 3.86 5.63 2.25
N TYR A 484 2.96 5.67 1.28
CA TYR A 484 2.96 6.68 0.23
C TYR A 484 2.35 7.99 0.74
N THR A 485 3.19 8.77 1.42
CA THR A 485 2.90 10.14 1.84
C THR A 485 4.14 11.00 1.58
N SER A 486 3.94 12.12 0.90
CA SER A 486 5.02 13.05 0.54
C SER A 486 5.20 14.11 1.64
N PRO A 487 6.45 14.52 1.95
CA PRO A 487 7.72 14.02 1.43
C PRO A 487 8.24 12.80 2.20
N ALA A 488 9.41 12.29 1.78
CA ALA A 488 10.10 11.20 2.47
C ALA A 488 10.45 11.57 3.93
N ARG A 489 10.08 10.70 4.88
CA ARG A 489 10.27 10.84 6.33
C ARG A 489 10.55 9.46 6.95
N LEU A 490 11.25 9.43 8.09
CA LEU A 490 11.45 8.25 8.93
C LEU A 490 10.90 8.51 10.32
N TRP A 491 9.95 7.69 10.75
CA TRP A 491 9.39 7.65 12.10
C TRP A 491 9.60 6.28 12.74
N PHE A 492 9.36 6.19 14.05
CA PHE A 492 9.27 4.92 14.77
C PHE A 492 7.99 4.89 15.59
N LEU A 493 7.29 3.75 15.57
CA LEU A 493 6.16 3.47 16.43
C LEU A 493 6.62 3.21 17.87
N SER A 494 5.69 3.24 18.82
CA SER A 494 5.99 3.02 20.24
C SER A 494 6.39 1.58 20.63
N ASP A 495 6.53 0.66 19.66
CA ASP A 495 7.14 -0.67 19.81
C ASP A 495 8.52 -0.78 19.11
N GLY A 496 9.06 0.35 18.66
CA GLY A 496 10.33 0.45 17.94
C GLY A 496 10.26 -0.03 16.49
N THR A 497 9.07 -0.20 15.89
CA THR A 497 8.92 -0.50 14.46
C THR A 497 9.18 0.77 13.62
N PRO A 498 10.10 0.75 12.65
CA PRO A 498 10.32 1.88 11.74
C PRO A 498 9.14 2.05 10.76
N VAL A 499 8.86 3.30 10.42
CA VAL A 499 7.88 3.72 9.39
C VAL A 499 8.60 4.64 8.41
N VAL A 500 8.69 4.24 7.15
CA VAL A 500 9.35 5.02 6.08
C VAL A 500 8.30 5.58 5.13
N HIS A 501 8.12 6.89 5.16
CA HIS A 501 7.28 7.62 4.22
C HIS A 501 8.07 7.84 2.93
N HIS A 502 7.43 7.74 1.76
CA HIS A 502 8.12 7.89 0.46
C HIS A 502 7.41 8.81 -0.53
N GLU A 503 8.24 9.47 -1.35
CA GLU A 503 7.82 10.47 -2.34
C GLU A 503 8.16 10.08 -3.79
N LEU A 504 8.93 9.01 -4.02
CA LEU A 504 9.34 8.54 -5.34
C LEU A 504 8.36 7.47 -5.89
N GLY A 505 7.07 7.79 -5.84
CA GLY A 505 6.02 7.04 -6.54
C GLY A 505 6.12 7.23 -8.06
N TYR A 506 5.94 6.14 -8.81
CA TYR A 506 5.80 6.10 -10.28
C TYR A 506 6.73 7.06 -11.04
N TRP A 507 8.01 7.09 -10.65
CA TRP A 507 8.97 8.08 -11.16
C TRP A 507 9.22 7.96 -12.67
N GLN A 508 8.93 6.80 -13.26
CA GLN A 508 9.03 6.53 -14.69
C GLN A 508 8.04 7.33 -15.54
N THR A 509 6.80 7.50 -15.08
CA THR A 509 5.71 8.05 -15.90
C THR A 509 5.73 9.58 -16.01
N TYR A 510 6.53 10.24 -15.17
CA TYR A 510 6.56 11.70 -15.07
C TYR A 510 7.06 12.36 -16.36
N ARG A 511 6.13 12.99 -17.10
CA ARG A 511 6.31 13.62 -18.42
C ARG A 511 6.59 12.66 -19.59
N LEU A 512 6.07 11.43 -19.54
CA LEU A 512 5.91 10.61 -20.74
C LEU A 512 4.50 10.80 -21.31
N GLU A 513 4.39 11.23 -22.57
CA GLU A 513 3.10 11.26 -23.27
C GLU A 513 2.58 9.83 -23.50
N SER A 514 1.28 9.66 -23.38
CA SER A 514 0.66 8.40 -22.91
C SER A 514 0.59 7.24 -23.92
N ALA A 515 1.29 7.30 -25.05
CA ALA A 515 1.09 6.36 -26.15
C ALA A 515 1.63 4.94 -25.87
N HIS A 516 2.86 4.81 -25.35
CA HIS A 516 3.53 3.49 -25.21
C HIS A 516 4.48 3.41 -23.99
N TRP A 517 3.93 3.45 -22.77
CA TRP A 517 4.72 3.39 -21.53
C TRP A 517 5.73 2.22 -21.54
N ALA A 518 5.23 1.01 -21.87
CA ALA A 518 5.99 -0.25 -21.92
C ALA A 518 7.22 -0.26 -22.85
N ARG A 519 7.35 0.70 -23.78
CA ARG A 519 8.48 0.82 -24.73
C ARG A 519 9.28 2.11 -24.57
N ALA A 520 8.84 3.07 -23.75
CA ALA A 520 9.56 4.33 -23.55
C ALA A 520 10.98 4.13 -23.02
N PHE A 521 11.23 3.02 -22.31
CA PHE A 521 12.55 2.64 -21.79
C PHE A 521 13.40 1.79 -22.75
N ASP A 522 12.89 1.40 -23.92
CA ASP A 522 13.71 0.78 -24.97
C ASP A 522 14.67 1.82 -25.58
N ASP A 523 14.19 3.06 -25.76
CA ASP A 523 14.98 4.20 -26.21
C ASP A 523 16.10 4.53 -25.17
N PRO A 524 17.39 4.42 -25.54
CA PRO A 524 18.49 4.68 -24.62
C PRO A 524 18.58 6.13 -24.13
N VAL A 525 18.14 7.11 -24.92
CA VAL A 525 18.17 8.54 -24.58
C VAL A 525 17.08 8.85 -23.56
N VAL A 526 15.85 8.38 -23.80
CA VAL A 526 14.74 8.52 -22.84
C VAL A 526 15.07 7.81 -21.53
N ARG A 527 15.60 6.58 -21.59
CA ARG A 527 16.05 5.82 -20.42
C ARG A 527 17.15 6.54 -19.63
N ALA A 528 18.23 6.98 -20.29
CA ALA A 528 19.32 7.69 -19.61
C ALA A 528 18.85 9.00 -18.96
N ALA A 529 17.98 9.76 -19.63
CA ALA A 529 17.41 10.98 -19.07
C ALA A 529 16.50 10.69 -17.86
N ALA A 530 15.76 9.58 -17.86
CA ALA A 530 14.95 9.16 -16.71
C ALA A 530 15.80 8.71 -15.52
N VAL A 531 16.90 7.97 -15.76
CA VAL A 531 17.86 7.56 -14.73
C VAL A 531 18.51 8.77 -14.05
N GLU A 532 18.99 9.75 -14.82
CA GLU A 532 19.59 10.97 -14.26
C GLU A 532 18.55 11.83 -13.50
N ARG A 533 17.30 11.94 -13.98
CA ARG A 533 16.21 12.59 -13.22
C ARG A 533 15.94 11.89 -11.89
N LEU A 534 15.93 10.55 -11.86
CA LEU A 534 15.71 9.79 -10.62
C LEU A 534 16.87 9.98 -9.64
N LYS A 535 18.12 9.87 -10.11
CA LYS A 535 19.32 10.14 -9.31
C LYS A 535 19.26 11.53 -8.66
N GLN A 536 18.92 12.57 -9.41
CA GLN A 536 18.75 13.93 -8.87
C GLN A 536 17.65 14.03 -7.79
N ARG A 537 16.58 13.24 -7.88
CA ARG A 537 15.54 13.16 -6.83
C ARG A 537 16.04 12.41 -5.59
N ILE A 538 16.77 11.31 -5.76
CA ILE A 538 17.40 10.55 -4.66
C ILE A 538 18.40 11.44 -3.90
N GLU A 539 19.24 12.18 -4.64
CA GLU A 539 20.17 13.17 -4.09
C GLU A 539 19.45 14.29 -3.32
N ARG A 540 18.31 14.79 -3.83
CA ARG A 540 17.49 15.80 -3.15
C ARG A 540 16.87 15.28 -1.84
N ILE A 541 16.50 14.00 -1.75
CA ILE A 541 16.09 13.39 -0.48
C ILE A 541 17.30 13.36 0.48
N ALA A 542 18.43 12.82 0.04
CA ALA A 542 19.66 12.74 0.83
C ALA A 542 20.22 14.11 1.28
N GLY A 543 19.88 15.19 0.56
CA GLY A 543 20.20 16.57 0.96
C GLY A 543 19.39 17.10 2.15
N ARG A 544 18.23 16.52 2.45
CA ARG A 544 17.32 16.95 3.54
C ARG A 544 17.50 16.18 4.84
N VAL A 545 17.97 14.94 4.73
CA VAL A 545 18.19 14.03 5.87
C VAL A 545 19.69 13.76 6.07
N ARG A 546 19.99 12.89 7.03
CA ARG A 546 21.31 12.41 7.41
C ARG A 546 21.25 10.88 7.48
N PRO A 547 22.34 10.15 7.20
CA PRO A 547 22.34 8.71 7.33
C PRO A 547 22.32 8.29 8.82
N PRO A 548 21.80 7.09 9.15
CA PRO A 548 21.08 6.20 8.25
C PRO A 548 19.67 6.69 7.93
N PHE A 549 19.25 6.46 6.69
CA PHE A 549 17.89 6.72 6.21
C PHE A 549 17.58 5.79 5.03
N VAL A 550 16.31 5.58 4.73
CA VAL A 550 15.83 4.67 3.67
C VAL A 550 15.10 5.47 2.61
N ILE A 551 15.58 5.39 1.37
CA ILE A 551 14.99 6.02 0.19
C ILE A 551 14.31 4.92 -0.62
N LEU A 552 12.97 4.91 -0.64
CA LEU A 552 12.20 3.98 -1.47
C LEU A 552 12.06 4.54 -2.88
N VAL A 553 12.22 3.67 -3.87
CA VAL A 553 12.06 3.98 -5.30
C VAL A 553 11.02 3.03 -5.87
N TYR A 554 9.81 3.54 -6.13
CA TYR A 554 8.65 2.73 -6.49
C TYR A 554 8.45 2.73 -8.01
N GLY A 555 8.53 1.55 -8.65
CA GLY A 555 8.44 1.40 -10.10
C GLY A 555 7.09 0.89 -10.60
N ASP A 556 6.59 1.49 -11.68
CA ASP A 556 5.40 1.01 -12.39
C ASP A 556 5.68 -0.29 -13.16
N LEU A 557 5.05 -1.40 -12.76
CA LEU A 557 5.19 -2.69 -13.43
C LEU A 557 4.67 -2.69 -14.87
N HIS A 558 3.72 -1.81 -15.20
CA HIS A 558 3.19 -1.66 -16.56
C HIS A 558 4.16 -0.90 -17.49
N SER A 559 5.18 -0.25 -16.94
CA SER A 559 6.02 0.68 -17.71
C SER A 559 7.21 0.04 -18.43
N TYR A 560 7.66 -1.17 -18.08
CA TYR A 560 8.72 -1.92 -18.79
C TYR A 560 8.93 -3.34 -18.23
N ALA A 561 9.41 -4.27 -19.07
CA ALA A 561 9.61 -5.69 -18.71
C ALA A 561 10.99 -6.05 -18.12
N ARG A 562 11.82 -5.06 -17.75
CA ARG A 562 13.23 -5.27 -17.31
C ARG A 562 13.62 -4.44 -16.10
N HIS A 563 12.90 -4.66 -15.00
CA HIS A 563 13.06 -3.94 -13.74
C HIS A 563 14.48 -4.00 -13.16
N ALA A 564 15.10 -5.19 -13.09
CA ALA A 564 16.44 -5.34 -12.51
C ALA A 564 17.52 -4.64 -13.36
N SER A 565 17.39 -4.67 -14.69
CA SER A 565 18.31 -3.98 -15.60
C SER A 565 18.29 -2.46 -15.40
N LEU A 566 17.10 -1.84 -15.32
CA LEU A 566 16.99 -0.39 -15.07
C LEU A 566 17.45 -0.01 -13.65
N TYR A 567 17.07 -0.78 -12.64
CA TYR A 567 17.52 -0.52 -11.26
C TYR A 567 19.03 -0.65 -11.09
N ARG A 568 19.69 -1.53 -11.86
CA ARG A 568 21.15 -1.60 -11.93
C ARG A 568 21.76 -0.36 -12.57
N GLU A 569 21.17 0.18 -13.64
CA GLU A 569 21.61 1.44 -14.25
C GLU A 569 21.49 2.62 -13.26
N VAL A 570 20.38 2.71 -12.51
CA VAL A 570 20.21 3.71 -11.45
C VAL A 570 21.22 3.53 -10.32
N ALA A 571 21.42 2.30 -9.85
CA ALA A 571 22.40 1.98 -8.80
C ALA A 571 23.83 2.37 -9.20
N ALA A 572 24.22 2.13 -10.45
CA ALA A 572 25.53 2.49 -10.99
C ALA A 572 25.72 4.01 -11.17
N ALA A 573 24.64 4.79 -11.27
CA ALA A 573 24.68 6.24 -11.40
C ALA A 573 24.78 7.00 -10.07
N LEU A 574 24.61 6.30 -8.93
CA LEU A 574 24.72 6.85 -7.56
C LEU A 574 26.15 6.66 -7.00
N ASP A 575 26.56 7.53 -6.08
CA ASP A 575 27.84 7.37 -5.37
C ASP A 575 27.79 6.20 -4.37
N PRO A 576 28.55 5.11 -4.55
CA PRO A 576 28.51 3.92 -3.70
C PRO A 576 29.04 4.17 -2.27
N ASN A 577 29.75 5.28 -2.04
CA ASN A 577 30.19 5.70 -0.72
C ASN A 577 29.08 6.40 0.07
N ARG A 578 27.99 6.80 -0.60
CA ARG A 578 26.84 7.51 0.01
C ARG A 578 25.55 6.70 -0.06
N PHE A 579 25.38 5.86 -1.09
CA PHE A 579 24.16 5.10 -1.36
C PHE A 579 24.44 3.60 -1.43
N LYS A 580 23.56 2.81 -0.81
CA LYS A 580 23.59 1.35 -0.82
C LYS A 580 22.26 0.81 -1.33
N PRO A 581 22.20 0.28 -2.56
CA PRO A 581 21.08 -0.54 -3.02
C PRO A 581 20.83 -1.70 -2.04
N ALA A 582 19.60 -1.89 -1.58
CA ALA A 582 19.31 -2.86 -0.52
C ALA A 582 17.91 -3.47 -0.61
N ARG A 583 17.76 -4.65 0.00
CA ARG A 583 16.46 -5.22 0.31
C ARG A 583 15.78 -4.38 1.39
N LEU A 584 14.45 -4.25 1.30
CA LEU A 584 13.65 -3.49 2.25
C LEU A 584 13.66 -4.13 3.64
N ASP A 585 13.69 -5.46 3.73
CA ASP A 585 13.79 -6.19 5.01
C ASP A 585 15.16 -6.01 5.68
N GLU A 586 16.26 -6.00 4.92
CA GLU A 586 17.60 -5.65 5.41
C GLU A 586 17.62 -4.22 5.96
N ALA A 587 17.11 -3.26 5.19
CA ALA A 587 17.07 -1.86 5.57
C ALA A 587 16.21 -1.59 6.82
N MET A 588 15.02 -2.19 6.90
CA MET A 588 14.13 -2.07 8.06
C MET A 588 14.68 -2.76 9.31
N ALA A 589 15.28 -3.94 9.17
CA ALA A 589 15.99 -4.60 10.25
C ALA A 589 17.18 -3.75 10.73
N GLY A 590 17.92 -3.13 9.80
CA GLY A 590 19.07 -2.26 10.08
C GLY A 590 18.66 -1.03 10.87
N LEU A 591 17.65 -0.29 10.41
CA LEU A 591 17.09 0.85 11.14
C LEU A 591 16.62 0.46 12.55
N ARG A 592 15.95 -0.69 12.69
CA ARG A 592 15.45 -1.17 13.98
C ARG A 592 16.57 -1.61 14.93
N ALA A 593 17.66 -2.18 14.40
CA ALA A 593 18.87 -2.48 15.17
C ALA A 593 19.55 -1.18 15.64
N TRP A 594 19.81 -0.25 14.72
CA TRP A 594 20.43 1.05 14.97
C TRP A 594 19.66 1.90 16.00
N ALA A 595 18.33 1.93 15.92
CA ALA A 595 17.52 2.70 16.86
C ALA A 595 17.54 2.13 18.29
N SER A 596 17.76 0.82 18.45
CA SER A 596 17.46 0.10 19.68
C SER A 596 18.31 0.49 20.91
N ASP A 597 19.48 1.10 20.70
CA ASP A 597 20.39 1.58 21.74
C ASP A 597 20.38 3.12 21.92
N ARG A 598 19.65 3.89 21.08
CA ARG A 598 19.79 5.35 20.93
C ARG A 598 18.57 6.17 21.30
N VAL A 599 18.82 7.47 21.44
CA VAL A 599 17.79 8.52 21.28
C VAL A 599 18.07 9.21 19.96
N MET A 600 17.08 9.21 19.08
CA MET A 600 17.13 9.76 17.74
C MET A 600 16.55 11.18 17.75
N VAL A 601 17.01 12.01 16.82
CA VAL A 601 16.75 13.46 16.81
C VAL A 601 16.24 13.92 15.43
N GLY A 602 15.35 14.92 15.42
CA GLY A 602 14.90 15.58 14.21
C GLY A 602 13.98 16.78 14.49
N SER A 603 13.36 17.28 13.42
CA SER A 603 12.27 18.26 13.44
C SER A 603 10.94 17.57 13.14
N GLU A 604 10.73 17.16 11.89
CA GLU A 604 9.57 16.38 11.44
C GLU A 604 9.90 14.90 11.29
N SER A 605 11.08 14.59 10.73
CA SER A 605 11.59 13.23 10.53
C SER A 605 12.79 12.93 11.43
N VAL A 606 12.96 11.67 11.85
CA VAL A 606 14.24 11.18 12.39
C VAL A 606 15.34 11.44 11.36
N ASN A 607 16.51 11.87 11.85
CA ASN A 607 17.69 12.23 11.07
C ASN A 607 17.49 13.35 10.04
N GLU A 608 16.38 14.10 10.11
CA GLU A 608 16.24 15.34 9.35
C GLU A 608 17.35 16.34 9.71
N ARG A 609 17.76 17.16 8.75
CA ARG A 609 18.65 18.30 9.01
C ARG A 609 17.82 19.42 9.62
N LEU A 610 18.20 19.84 10.82
CA LEU A 610 17.45 20.81 11.60
C LEU A 610 17.42 22.15 10.86
N ALA A 611 16.22 22.59 10.49
CA ALA A 611 15.97 23.88 9.85
C ALA A 611 14.86 24.60 10.63
N TRP A 612 15.18 25.80 11.10
CA TRP A 612 14.29 26.61 11.93
C TRP A 612 14.22 28.05 11.42
N ALA A 613 13.14 28.73 11.79
CA ALA A 613 13.01 30.16 11.59
C ALA A 613 12.70 30.85 12.91
N THR A 614 13.12 32.11 13.01
CA THR A 614 12.98 32.99 14.16
C THR A 614 12.40 34.30 13.71
N LEU A 615 11.49 34.87 14.49
CA LEU A 615 10.82 36.13 14.20
C LEU A 615 11.63 37.29 14.79
N GLU A 616 12.00 38.26 13.96
CA GLU A 616 12.68 39.46 14.44
C GLU A 616 11.74 40.34 15.28
N GLY A 617 12.26 40.92 16.37
CA GLY A 617 11.50 41.73 17.32
C GLY A 617 10.58 40.92 18.26
N GLY A 618 10.56 39.59 18.15
CA GLY A 618 9.72 38.70 18.94
C GLY A 618 10.50 37.55 19.57
N ARG A 619 9.89 36.90 20.57
CA ARG A 619 10.41 35.65 21.13
C ARG A 619 9.99 34.46 20.27
N THR A 620 10.93 33.60 19.88
CA THR A 620 10.62 32.36 19.17
C THR A 620 11.09 31.13 19.93
N HIS A 621 10.18 30.18 20.17
CA HIS A 621 10.51 28.84 20.67
C HIS A 621 10.81 27.88 19.51
N LEU A 622 11.93 27.17 19.57
CA LEU A 622 12.34 26.19 18.58
C LEU A 622 12.26 24.77 19.19
N PRO A 623 11.29 23.95 18.77
CA PRO A 623 11.12 22.60 19.27
C PRO A 623 12.11 21.64 18.58
N LEU A 624 12.59 20.68 19.36
CA LEU A 624 13.37 19.54 18.90
C LEU A 624 12.59 18.26 19.18
N ARG A 625 12.43 17.43 18.16
CA ARG A 625 11.72 16.15 18.26
C ARG A 625 12.72 15.05 18.64
N LEU A 626 12.48 14.43 19.79
CA LEU A 626 13.29 13.34 20.31
C LEU A 626 12.51 12.03 20.29
N THR A 627 13.13 10.95 19.83
CA THR A 627 12.54 9.60 19.83
C THR A 627 13.48 8.62 20.52
N ASN A 628 13.10 8.10 21.68
CA ASN A 628 13.91 7.14 22.44
C ASN A 628 13.74 5.72 21.86
N GLY A 629 14.62 5.28 20.97
CA GLY A 629 14.52 3.94 20.35
C GLY A 629 14.77 2.78 21.32
N ARG A 630 15.26 3.06 22.54
CA ARG A 630 15.45 2.08 23.61
C ARG A 630 14.13 1.67 24.26
N ARG A 631 14.08 0.43 24.79
CA ARG A 631 12.96 -0.07 25.63
C ARG A 631 12.91 0.53 27.04
N THR A 632 14.04 1.05 27.53
CA THR A 632 14.14 1.63 28.87
C THR A 632 13.89 3.12 28.85
N SER A 633 13.44 3.69 29.96
CA SER A 633 13.49 5.14 30.14
C SER A 633 14.93 5.64 30.06
N THR A 634 15.14 6.75 29.37
CA THR A 634 16.45 7.32 29.05
C THR A 634 16.49 8.80 29.42
N ARG A 635 17.50 9.21 30.18
CA ARG A 635 17.80 10.63 30.41
C ARG A 635 18.58 11.18 29.21
N VAL A 636 18.10 12.28 28.67
CA VAL A 636 18.67 13.00 27.53
C VAL A 636 19.15 14.35 28.03
N THR A 637 20.37 14.73 27.65
CA THR A 637 20.92 16.07 27.87
C THR A 637 20.99 16.79 26.54
N ILE A 638 20.51 18.02 26.49
CA ILE A 638 20.49 18.84 25.28
C ILE A 638 21.29 20.11 25.57
N ARG A 639 22.18 20.48 24.64
CA ARG A 639 23.00 21.70 24.71
C ARG A 639 23.01 22.40 23.37
N THR A 640 22.81 23.71 23.40
CA THR A 640 22.91 24.60 22.23
C THR A 640 24.23 25.35 22.30
N GLU A 641 25.07 25.29 21.28
CA GLU A 641 26.40 25.91 21.33
C GLU A 641 26.30 27.43 21.08
N MET A 642 26.30 28.20 22.17
CA MET A 642 26.42 29.66 22.24
C MET A 642 27.07 30.05 23.57
N GLY A 643 27.62 31.26 23.68
CA GLY A 643 28.23 31.75 24.92
C GLY A 643 27.31 31.58 26.14
N ARG A 644 27.76 30.80 27.15
CA ARG A 644 26.95 30.31 28.28
C ARG A 644 25.68 29.55 27.87
N SER A 645 25.85 28.50 27.07
CA SER A 645 24.83 27.52 26.69
C SER A 645 23.86 27.13 27.81
N PRO A 646 22.53 27.29 27.64
CA PRO A 646 21.56 26.58 28.48
C PRO A 646 21.70 25.06 28.26
N GLN A 647 21.80 24.31 29.36
CA GLN A 647 21.75 22.84 29.35
C GLN A 647 20.39 22.37 29.86
N GLN A 648 19.63 21.69 29.01
CA GLN A 648 18.36 21.09 29.38
C GLN A 648 18.55 19.59 29.65
N SER A 649 17.71 19.02 30.52
CA SER A 649 17.61 17.57 30.73
C SER A 649 16.15 17.15 30.65
N VAL A 650 15.87 16.09 29.90
CA VAL A 650 14.55 15.47 29.81
C VAL A 650 14.69 13.96 30.00
N THR A 651 13.68 13.32 30.61
CA THR A 651 13.59 11.86 30.65
C THR A 651 12.46 11.42 29.72
N LEU A 652 12.80 10.55 28.78
CA LEU A 652 11.88 9.90 27.85
C LEU A 652 11.66 8.46 28.32
N ARG A 653 10.41 7.97 28.27
CA ARG A 653 10.08 6.55 28.44
C ARG A 653 10.59 5.75 27.25
N GLY A 654 10.66 4.42 27.39
CA GLY A 654 11.03 3.55 26.27
C GLY A 654 10.09 3.74 25.08
N HIS A 655 10.66 3.85 23.87
CA HIS A 655 9.94 4.13 22.62
C HIS A 655 9.06 5.40 22.61
N GLU A 656 9.31 6.34 23.51
CA GLU A 656 8.60 7.63 23.54
C GLU A 656 9.18 8.60 22.50
N ARG A 657 8.28 9.14 21.66
CA ARG A 657 8.48 10.34 20.83
C ARG A 657 7.94 11.54 21.61
N ARG A 658 8.73 12.60 21.74
CA ARG A 658 8.35 13.84 22.42
C ARG A 658 9.02 15.05 21.78
N ASP A 659 8.25 16.10 21.58
CA ASP A 659 8.77 17.42 21.21
C ASP A 659 9.16 18.18 22.47
N VAL A 660 10.34 18.81 22.44
CA VAL A 660 10.93 19.52 23.57
C VAL A 660 11.35 20.90 23.08
N ASP A 661 10.92 21.97 23.75
CA ASP A 661 11.42 23.32 23.44
C ASP A 661 12.86 23.45 23.90
N VAL A 662 13.79 23.63 22.95
CA VAL A 662 15.25 23.59 23.20
C VAL A 662 15.90 24.97 23.12
N ILE A 663 15.41 25.84 22.24
CA ILE A 663 15.93 27.21 22.08
C ILE A 663 14.77 28.18 22.23
N THR A 664 14.92 29.15 23.13
CA THR A 664 14.09 30.37 23.13
C THR A 664 14.96 31.51 22.65
N VAL A 665 14.75 31.95 21.41
CA VAL A 665 15.45 33.12 20.85
C VAL A 665 14.68 34.37 21.28
N GLY A 666 15.36 35.28 21.95
CA GLY A 666 14.80 36.57 22.37
C GLY A 666 14.67 37.57 21.21
N PRO A 667 14.02 38.72 21.44
CA PRO A 667 13.86 39.77 20.42
C PRO A 667 15.18 40.43 20.01
N ASP A 668 16.20 40.37 20.89
CA ASP A 668 17.52 40.97 20.67
C ASP A 668 18.36 40.22 19.62
N PRO A 669 19.29 40.93 18.94
CA PRO A 669 20.24 40.33 17.99
C PRO A 669 21.35 39.56 18.71
N MET A 670 20.99 38.48 19.41
CA MET A 670 21.94 37.43 19.79
C MET A 670 22.48 36.72 18.55
N GLU A 671 23.65 36.08 18.68
CA GLU A 671 24.02 34.99 17.75
C GLU A 671 22.92 33.91 17.73
N LEU A 672 22.88 33.11 16.67
CA LEU A 672 21.99 31.96 16.58
C LEU A 672 22.81 30.68 16.75
N PRO A 673 22.32 29.68 17.49
CA PRO A 673 23.05 28.43 17.69
C PRO A 673 23.18 27.70 16.36
N SER A 674 24.41 27.52 15.89
CA SER A 674 24.73 26.75 14.69
C SER A 674 24.75 25.23 14.94
N TRP A 675 24.82 24.82 16.21
CA TRP A 675 24.89 23.42 16.61
C TRP A 675 24.02 23.10 17.83
N VAL A 676 23.36 21.94 17.77
CA VAL A 676 22.68 21.30 18.89
C VAL A 676 23.36 19.97 19.18
N THR A 677 23.81 19.80 20.41
CA THR A 677 24.39 18.55 20.90
C THR A 677 23.37 17.82 21.78
N VAL A 678 23.06 16.57 21.42
CA VAL A 678 22.19 15.67 22.18
C VAL A 678 23.04 14.52 22.73
N ALA A 679 23.01 14.31 24.05
CA ALA A 679 23.74 13.25 24.73
C ALA A 679 22.78 12.35 25.53
N ALA A 680 22.78 11.06 25.23
CA ALA A 680 21.91 10.06 25.86
C ALA A 680 22.55 8.67 25.82
N ALA A 681 22.43 7.93 26.93
CA ALA A 681 22.80 6.51 27.03
C ALA A 681 24.23 6.14 26.54
N GLY A 682 25.21 7.04 26.72
CA GLY A 682 26.60 6.84 26.28
C GLY A 682 26.89 7.31 24.84
N HIS A 683 25.88 7.70 24.08
CA HIS A 683 26.02 8.33 22.77
C HIS A 683 25.94 9.85 22.90
N GLN A 684 26.72 10.55 22.08
CA GLN A 684 26.62 12.00 21.87
C GLN A 684 26.56 12.27 20.38
N GLU A 685 25.56 13.03 19.95
CA GLU A 685 25.36 13.44 18.57
C GLU A 685 25.40 14.97 18.50
N ARG A 686 26.16 15.53 17.56
CA ARG A 686 26.31 16.97 17.33
C ARG A 686 25.74 17.30 15.96
N ILE A 687 24.70 18.12 15.93
CA ILE A 687 23.81 18.31 14.78
C ILE A 687 23.83 19.78 14.37
N ALA A 688 24.12 20.05 13.10
CA ALA A 688 24.05 21.41 12.55
C ALA A 688 22.59 21.87 12.48
N ALA A 689 22.35 23.15 12.77
CA ALA A 689 21.04 23.78 12.70
C ALA A 689 21.08 25.01 11.78
N ASP A 690 20.30 24.97 10.71
CA ASP A 690 20.11 26.10 9.79
C ASP A 690 18.99 27.00 10.34
N ILE A 691 19.36 28.12 10.97
CA ILE A 691 18.39 29.04 11.60
C ILE A 691 18.30 30.35 10.83
N VAL A 692 17.09 30.72 10.41
CA VAL A 692 16.80 31.91 9.60
C VAL A 692 16.11 32.97 10.45
N ARG A 693 16.49 34.25 10.29
CA ARG A 693 15.73 35.40 10.84
C ARG A 693 14.70 35.88 9.82
N ILE A 694 13.47 36.10 10.28
CA ILE A 694 12.35 36.61 9.49
C ILE A 694 12.04 38.05 9.97
N PRO A 695 12.41 39.08 9.18
CA PRO A 695 12.14 40.47 9.52
C PRO A 695 10.65 40.84 9.42
N GLY A 696 10.27 41.92 10.08
CA GLY A 696 8.96 42.58 9.87
C GLY A 696 7.73 41.78 10.33
N SER A 697 7.89 40.85 11.28
CA SER A 697 6.82 39.91 11.68
C SER A 697 5.65 40.55 12.44
N GLY A 698 5.91 41.58 13.26
CA GLY A 698 4.93 42.16 14.18
C GLY A 698 4.39 41.17 15.24
N ILE A 699 5.09 40.07 15.52
CA ILE A 699 4.64 39.00 16.41
C ILE A 699 5.54 38.98 17.66
N ALA A 700 4.95 39.15 18.83
CA ALA A 700 5.68 39.24 20.10
C ALA A 700 6.22 37.89 20.61
N GLU A 701 5.48 36.79 20.40
CA GLU A 701 5.85 35.44 20.83
C GLU A 701 5.24 34.39 19.89
N ALA A 702 5.99 33.34 19.55
CA ALA A 702 5.54 32.22 18.74
C ALA A 702 6.40 30.96 18.91
N THR A 703 5.88 29.81 18.49
CA THR A 703 6.64 28.55 18.38
C THR A 703 6.81 28.18 16.91
N CYS A 704 8.05 27.97 16.46
CA CYS A 704 8.34 27.50 15.10
C CYS A 704 7.80 26.07 14.93
N VAL A 705 6.94 25.84 13.94
CA VAL A 705 6.49 24.50 13.55
C VAL A 705 7.52 23.88 12.61
N GLY A 706 7.97 24.63 11.60
CA GLY A 706 9.01 24.19 10.68
C GLY A 706 9.32 25.19 9.57
N VAL A 707 10.38 24.91 8.81
CA VAL A 707 10.78 25.66 7.61
C VAL A 707 10.95 24.69 6.45
N TYR A 708 10.18 24.92 5.39
CA TYR A 708 9.99 24.00 4.28
C TYR A 708 10.46 24.70 3.01
N GLY A 709 11.59 24.24 2.45
CA GLY A 709 12.15 24.78 1.21
C GLY A 709 11.42 24.25 -0.02
N SER A 710 11.70 24.81 -1.20
CA SER A 710 11.21 24.23 -2.47
C SER A 710 11.61 22.77 -2.63
N ASP A 711 12.71 22.30 -2.03
CA ASP A 711 13.07 20.88 -2.02
C ASP A 711 12.09 19.95 -1.24
N TYR A 712 11.17 20.52 -0.47
CA TYR A 712 10.11 19.85 0.30
C TYR A 712 8.72 20.05 -0.31
N LEU A 713 8.46 21.20 -0.92
CA LEU A 713 7.15 21.63 -1.39
C LEU A 713 6.73 20.92 -2.70
N GLY A 714 5.43 20.89 -2.96
CA GLY A 714 4.85 20.38 -4.22
C GLY A 714 4.87 21.45 -5.31
N HIS A 715 5.07 21.04 -6.57
CA HIS A 715 5.20 21.97 -7.70
C HIS A 715 4.36 21.51 -8.91
N PRO A 716 3.11 21.97 -9.04
CA PRO A 716 2.26 21.61 -10.18
C PRO A 716 2.77 22.19 -11.51
N ILE A 717 3.37 23.39 -11.47
CA ILE A 717 3.93 24.11 -12.63
C ILE A 717 5.28 24.74 -12.29
N GLY A 718 6.02 25.19 -13.29
CA GLY A 718 7.31 25.88 -13.12
C GLY A 718 8.54 24.96 -13.18
N THR A 719 9.68 25.48 -12.73
CA THR A 719 10.99 24.80 -12.79
C THR A 719 11.87 25.16 -11.59
N ALA A 720 12.72 24.22 -11.15
CA ALA A 720 13.77 24.51 -10.18
C ALA A 720 14.81 25.48 -10.77
N ALA A 721 15.20 26.48 -9.99
CA ALA A 721 16.25 27.45 -10.31
C ALA A 721 17.31 27.46 -9.20
N ALA A 722 18.58 27.51 -9.58
CA ALA A 722 19.67 27.70 -8.62
C ALA A 722 19.73 29.17 -8.20
N ASP A 723 19.65 29.45 -6.90
CA ASP A 723 19.77 30.80 -6.33
C ASP A 723 20.56 30.70 -5.01
N PRO A 724 21.75 31.31 -4.89
CA PRO A 724 22.56 31.25 -3.67
C PRO A 724 21.88 31.81 -2.41
N GLY A 725 20.86 32.67 -2.57
CA GLY A 725 20.07 33.20 -1.46
C GLY A 725 18.91 32.30 -1.04
N ALA A 726 18.63 31.22 -1.77
CA ALA A 726 17.54 30.28 -1.50
C ALA A 726 17.90 29.20 -0.46
N LEU A 727 16.90 28.53 0.12
CA LEU A 727 17.17 27.46 1.09
C LEU A 727 17.86 26.29 0.36
N ARG A 728 19.04 25.88 0.84
CA ARG A 728 19.87 24.84 0.21
C ARG A 728 20.22 25.15 -1.27
N GLY A 729 20.22 26.42 -1.65
CA GLY A 729 20.64 26.90 -2.98
C GLY A 729 19.63 26.72 -4.11
N VAL A 730 18.40 26.28 -3.81
CA VAL A 730 17.35 26.04 -4.83
C VAL A 730 16.10 26.84 -4.49
N ALA A 731 15.61 27.59 -5.47
CA ALA A 731 14.28 28.19 -5.48
C ALA A 731 13.41 27.52 -6.56
N TRP A 732 12.10 27.74 -6.48
CA TRP A 732 11.18 27.34 -7.53
C TRP A 732 10.70 28.55 -8.33
N GLN A 733 10.91 28.51 -9.65
CA GLN A 733 10.57 29.58 -10.58
C GLN A 733 9.25 29.31 -11.29
N ILE A 734 8.37 30.31 -11.27
CA ILE A 734 7.09 30.33 -11.97
C ILE A 734 7.15 31.48 -12.98
N GLY A 735 6.91 31.16 -14.25
CA GLY A 735 6.91 32.15 -15.33
C GLY A 735 5.64 33.00 -15.36
N ALA A 736 5.72 34.14 -16.05
CA ALA A 736 4.53 34.87 -16.47
C ALA A 736 3.82 34.07 -17.58
N VAL A 737 2.51 33.90 -17.47
CA VAL A 737 1.66 33.20 -18.45
C VAL A 737 0.28 33.85 -18.42
N ASP A 738 -0.01 34.72 -19.39
CA ASP A 738 -1.21 35.56 -19.39
C ASP A 738 -2.51 34.75 -19.23
N GLY A 739 -3.40 35.24 -18.38
CA GLY A 739 -4.73 34.65 -18.13
C GLY A 739 -4.75 33.36 -17.29
N VAL A 740 -3.60 32.89 -16.78
CA VAL A 740 -3.53 31.63 -16.02
C VAL A 740 -3.63 31.87 -14.50
N TYR A 741 -4.69 31.35 -13.88
CA TYR A 741 -4.80 31.21 -12.42
C TYR A 741 -4.54 29.76 -12.00
N GLN A 742 -3.34 29.47 -11.49
CA GLN A 742 -2.90 28.11 -11.15
C GLN A 742 -1.98 28.09 -9.92
N CYS A 743 -2.00 26.97 -9.19
CA CYS A 743 -1.13 26.76 -8.03
C CYS A 743 0.30 26.43 -8.49
N GLY A 744 1.25 27.32 -8.19
CA GLY A 744 2.67 27.16 -8.54
C GLY A 744 3.48 26.38 -7.51
N VAL A 745 3.18 26.55 -6.22
CA VAL A 745 3.79 25.82 -5.11
C VAL A 745 2.71 25.41 -4.10
N SER A 746 2.76 24.19 -3.58
CA SER A 746 1.83 23.63 -2.58
C SER A 746 2.53 22.93 -1.42
N GLY A 747 1.83 22.73 -0.31
CA GLY A 747 2.36 22.11 0.90
C GLY A 747 3.04 23.10 1.87
N PRO A 748 3.78 22.64 2.89
CA PRO A 748 3.91 21.23 3.28
C PRO A 748 2.55 20.65 3.63
N TYR A 749 2.39 19.34 3.56
CA TYR A 749 1.21 18.64 4.10
C TYR A 749 1.54 18.16 5.51
N THR A 750 0.98 18.86 6.51
CA THR A 750 1.40 18.72 7.92
C THR A 750 0.22 18.57 8.87
N ASP A 751 0.28 17.57 9.74
CA ASP A 751 -0.61 17.44 10.90
C ASP A 751 -0.36 18.59 11.88
N MET A 752 -1.40 19.35 12.21
CA MET A 752 -1.32 20.47 13.14
C MET A 752 -2.39 20.35 14.23
N ALA A 753 -2.03 20.76 15.45
CA ALA A 753 -3.00 20.88 16.54
C ALA A 753 -4.02 22.00 16.25
N ALA A 754 -5.16 21.99 16.95
CA ALA A 754 -6.04 23.15 16.94
C ALA A 754 -5.33 24.38 17.57
N GLY A 755 -5.53 25.56 16.99
CA GLY A 755 -4.91 26.80 17.47
C GLY A 755 -4.78 27.89 16.41
N GLU A 756 -4.13 28.99 16.78
CA GLU A 756 -3.82 30.13 15.90
C GLU A 756 -2.41 30.03 15.32
N TYR A 757 -2.26 30.37 14.04
CA TYR A 757 -1.03 30.17 13.29
C TYR A 757 -0.72 31.32 12.32
N VAL A 758 0.54 31.39 11.90
CA VAL A 758 0.97 32.19 10.75
C VAL A 758 1.85 31.36 9.82
N ALA A 759 1.60 31.47 8.52
CA ALA A 759 2.50 31.02 7.46
C ALA A 759 3.24 32.24 6.89
N ALA A 760 4.57 32.17 6.83
CA ALA A 760 5.45 33.17 6.27
C ALA A 760 6.09 32.61 4.99
N PHE A 761 5.81 33.24 3.86
CA PHE A 761 6.28 32.84 2.54
C PHE A 761 7.41 33.78 2.12
N ARG A 762 8.48 33.24 1.53
CA ARG A 762 9.59 34.04 0.99
C ARG A 762 9.65 33.93 -0.53
N LEU A 763 9.53 35.09 -1.17
CA LEU A 763 9.40 35.22 -2.62
C LEU A 763 9.99 36.53 -3.13
N LYS A 764 10.26 36.61 -4.44
CA LYS A 764 10.63 37.84 -5.17
C LYS A 764 10.15 37.78 -6.62
N ARG A 765 9.91 38.94 -7.24
CA ARG A 765 9.60 39.06 -8.67
C ARG A 765 10.85 38.74 -9.51
N LEU A 766 10.64 38.19 -10.69
CA LEU A 766 11.66 38.12 -11.73
C LEU A 766 11.33 39.13 -12.83
N GLY A 767 12.31 39.97 -13.18
CA GLY A 767 12.16 41.02 -14.18
C GLY A 767 11.39 42.25 -13.69
N ASP A 768 11.09 43.13 -14.65
CA ASP A 768 10.42 44.40 -14.43
C ASP A 768 8.93 44.22 -14.09
N PRO A 769 8.27 45.23 -13.48
CA PRO A 769 6.83 45.18 -13.27
C PRO A 769 6.09 45.20 -14.62
N PRO A 770 4.88 44.63 -14.70
CA PRO A 770 4.01 44.77 -15.85
C PRO A 770 3.47 46.21 -15.90
N ALA A 771 2.96 46.63 -17.05
CA ALA A 771 2.45 48.00 -17.25
C ALA A 771 1.30 48.38 -16.29
N ASP A 772 0.49 47.41 -15.87
CA ASP A 772 -0.47 47.58 -14.76
C ASP A 772 0.16 47.16 -13.42
N ALA A 773 0.66 48.14 -12.69
CA ALA A 773 1.21 47.99 -11.34
C ALA A 773 0.22 47.34 -10.33
N ASN A 774 -1.08 47.51 -10.55
CA ASN A 774 -2.15 47.00 -9.67
C ASN A 774 -2.65 45.61 -10.06
N ALA A 775 -2.16 45.04 -11.16
CA ALA A 775 -2.48 43.67 -11.55
C ALA A 775 -2.17 42.70 -10.40
N LYS A 776 -3.09 41.76 -10.13
CA LYS A 776 -2.83 40.67 -9.19
C LYS A 776 -1.67 39.84 -9.72
N ALA A 777 -0.65 39.65 -8.89
CA ALA A 777 0.52 38.84 -9.21
C ALA A 777 0.41 37.46 -8.59
N VAL A 778 0.23 37.43 -7.26
CA VAL A 778 0.29 36.21 -6.45
C VAL A 778 -0.87 36.17 -5.45
N THR A 779 -1.48 35.00 -5.24
CA THR A 779 -2.28 34.73 -4.02
C THR A 779 -1.54 33.71 -3.17
N LEU A 780 -1.29 34.06 -1.92
CA LEU A 780 -0.80 33.16 -0.88
C LEU A 780 -2.01 32.70 -0.07
N ASP A 781 -2.20 31.40 0.12
CA ASP A 781 -3.27 30.88 0.98
C ASP A 781 -2.83 29.70 1.85
N VAL A 782 -3.69 29.38 2.82
CA VAL A 782 -3.62 28.17 3.63
C VAL A 782 -4.98 27.49 3.58
N ALA A 783 -5.01 26.19 3.31
CA ALA A 783 -6.21 25.40 3.12
C ALA A 783 -6.15 24.06 3.88
N ALA A 784 -7.31 23.40 3.96
CA ALA A 784 -7.41 22.00 4.36
C ALA A 784 -7.10 21.09 3.16
N GLY A 785 -5.87 20.59 3.11
CA GLY A 785 -5.40 19.59 2.16
C GLY A 785 -5.61 18.16 2.68
N GLY A 786 -5.55 17.19 1.78
CA GLY A 786 -5.74 15.77 2.08
C GLY A 786 -6.45 15.02 0.96
N TYR A 787 -6.69 13.72 1.16
CA TYR A 787 -7.27 12.73 0.22
C TYR A 787 -8.70 13.01 -0.32
N ALA A 788 -9.16 14.25 -0.28
CA ALA A 788 -10.43 14.67 -0.86
C ALA A 788 -10.37 16.06 -1.54
N ALA A 789 -9.33 16.87 -1.30
CA ALA A 789 -9.19 18.24 -1.80
C ALA A 789 -10.40 19.19 -1.56
N THR A 790 -11.35 18.82 -0.68
CA THR A 790 -12.60 19.55 -0.41
C THR A 790 -12.50 20.61 0.69
N GLY A 791 -11.31 20.85 1.24
CA GLY A 791 -11.12 21.75 2.36
C GLY A 791 -11.19 23.23 1.98
N GLY A 792 -12.02 24.00 2.69
CA GLY A 792 -12.10 25.45 2.50
C GLY A 792 -10.81 26.18 2.91
N VAL A 793 -10.53 27.30 2.24
CA VAL A 793 -9.43 28.21 2.58
C VAL A 793 -9.60 28.72 4.02
N ARG A 794 -8.54 28.65 4.83
CA ARG A 794 -8.50 29.09 6.23
C ARG A 794 -7.90 30.49 6.40
N GLY A 795 -7.07 30.93 5.45
CA GLY A 795 -6.55 32.29 5.36
C GLY A 795 -5.92 32.54 3.99
N ALA A 796 -5.95 33.78 3.51
CA ALA A 796 -5.33 34.18 2.23
C ALA A 796 -4.90 35.65 2.20
N THR A 797 -3.86 35.93 1.41
CA THR A 797 -3.33 37.27 1.10
C THR A 797 -3.09 37.38 -0.41
N VAL A 798 -3.54 38.47 -1.03
CA VAL A 798 -3.29 38.77 -2.45
C VAL A 798 -2.20 39.84 -2.55
N ILE A 799 -1.27 39.67 -3.48
CA ILE A 799 -0.14 40.57 -3.73
C ILE A 799 -0.26 41.11 -5.16
N THR A 800 -0.19 42.43 -5.33
CA THR A 800 -0.13 43.09 -6.65
C THR A 800 1.29 43.09 -7.21
N ALA A 801 1.44 43.34 -8.51
CA ALA A 801 2.73 43.25 -9.19
C ALA A 801 3.77 44.28 -8.70
N ASP A 802 3.33 45.46 -8.26
CA ASP A 802 4.19 46.47 -7.62
C ASP A 802 4.56 46.10 -6.17
N ALA A 803 3.62 45.52 -5.43
CA ALA A 803 3.84 45.05 -4.06
C ALA A 803 4.73 43.80 -3.94
N LEU A 804 5.20 43.23 -5.08
CA LEU A 804 6.18 42.16 -5.15
C LEU A 804 7.54 42.70 -5.65
N PRO A 805 8.50 43.00 -4.75
CA PRO A 805 9.80 43.55 -5.13
C PRO A 805 10.70 42.52 -5.85
N PRO A 806 11.76 42.98 -6.55
CA PRO A 806 12.77 42.10 -7.14
C PRO A 806 13.72 41.48 -6.09
N ASP A 807 13.74 42.00 -4.86
CA ASP A 807 14.51 41.45 -3.75
C ASP A 807 13.68 40.45 -2.91
N TRP A 808 14.38 39.51 -2.27
CA TRP A 808 13.77 38.50 -1.40
C TRP A 808 12.98 39.12 -0.24
N THR A 809 11.65 38.99 -0.26
CA THR A 809 10.77 39.55 0.76
C THR A 809 9.93 38.47 1.43
N TRP A 810 9.52 38.72 2.68
CA TRP A 810 8.61 37.85 3.43
C TRP A 810 7.17 38.39 3.36
N ARG A 811 6.19 37.49 3.24
CA ARG A 811 4.76 37.78 3.22
C ARG A 811 4.03 36.80 4.13
N PHE A 812 3.01 37.27 4.83
CA PHE A 812 2.39 36.52 5.93
C PHE A 812 0.91 36.25 5.66
N VAL A 813 0.44 35.07 6.11
CA VAL A 813 -0.97 34.68 6.17
C VAL A 813 -1.24 34.15 7.57
N ARG A 814 -2.08 34.84 8.36
CA ARG A 814 -2.59 34.33 9.65
C ARG A 814 -3.83 33.47 9.41
N PHE A 815 -3.98 32.38 10.17
CA PHE A 815 -5.11 31.47 10.06
C PHE A 815 -5.38 30.71 11.37
N SER A 816 -6.64 30.34 11.58
CA SER A 816 -7.08 29.41 12.63
C SER A 816 -7.08 27.98 12.10
N TRP A 817 -6.62 27.03 12.91
CA TRP A 817 -6.65 25.59 12.59
C TRP A 817 -7.55 24.80 13.55
N GLN A 818 -8.28 23.82 13.02
CA GLN A 818 -9.23 22.99 13.80
C GLN A 818 -8.64 21.66 14.31
N GLY A 819 -7.50 21.23 13.78
CA GLY A 819 -6.88 19.94 14.08
C GLY A 819 -7.15 18.89 13.01
N LEU A 820 -6.95 17.62 13.38
CA LEU A 820 -7.29 16.44 12.56
C LEU A 820 -8.80 16.41 12.26
N PRO A 821 -9.25 15.83 11.12
CA PRO A 821 -8.51 14.95 10.21
C PRO A 821 -7.82 15.64 9.02
N ASP A 822 -7.99 16.95 8.85
CA ASP A 822 -7.41 17.70 7.71
C ASP A 822 -5.89 17.87 7.88
N LEU A 823 -5.15 17.81 6.78
CA LEU A 823 -3.75 18.25 6.74
C LEU A 823 -3.71 19.73 6.39
N MET A 824 -2.84 20.50 7.05
CA MET A 824 -2.59 21.88 6.64
C MET A 824 -1.77 21.86 5.36
N GLU A 825 -2.20 22.62 4.36
CA GLU A 825 -1.50 22.88 3.10
C GLU A 825 -1.36 24.40 2.92
N THR A 826 -0.17 24.89 2.58
CA THR A 826 0.02 26.28 2.10
C THR A 826 0.13 26.29 0.58
N ARG A 827 -0.37 27.33 -0.09
CA ARG A 827 -0.35 27.41 -1.56
C ARG A 827 0.06 28.79 -2.05
N VAL A 828 0.80 28.79 -3.16
CA VAL A 828 1.23 29.99 -3.88
C VAL A 828 0.65 29.94 -5.30
N TRP A 829 -0.39 30.72 -5.54
CA TRP A 829 -1.06 30.81 -6.83
C TRP A 829 -0.48 31.94 -7.67
N THR A 830 -0.20 31.68 -8.94
CA THR A 830 0.06 32.72 -9.95
C THR A 830 -1.26 33.22 -10.54
N HIS A 831 -1.30 34.49 -10.93
CA HIS A 831 -2.34 35.10 -11.79
C HIS A 831 -1.82 35.38 -13.21
N GLY A 832 -0.62 34.91 -13.55
CA GLY A 832 -0.01 35.06 -14.86
C GLY A 832 0.74 36.37 -15.11
N ALA A 833 0.36 37.45 -14.42
CA ALA A 833 0.83 38.82 -14.69
C ALA A 833 2.34 39.08 -14.49
N VAL A 834 3.05 38.27 -13.70
CA VAL A 834 4.50 38.38 -13.47
C VAL A 834 5.16 37.02 -13.29
N ALA A 835 6.43 36.93 -13.67
CA ALA A 835 7.30 35.85 -13.25
C ALA A 835 7.79 36.10 -11.81
N PHE A 836 7.95 35.04 -11.02
CA PHE A 836 8.46 35.12 -9.65
C PHE A 836 9.14 33.82 -9.22
N VAL A 837 9.89 33.89 -8.12
CA VAL A 837 10.47 32.71 -7.45
C VAL A 837 10.04 32.65 -5.99
N VAL A 838 9.90 31.43 -5.48
CA VAL A 838 9.64 31.09 -4.08
C VAL A 838 10.75 30.16 -3.61
N ASP A 839 11.38 30.40 -2.46
CA ASP A 839 12.40 29.48 -1.93
C ASP A 839 11.94 28.68 -0.71
N ARG A 840 11.13 29.26 0.18
CA ARG A 840 10.68 28.58 1.40
C ARG A 840 9.38 29.15 1.99
N VAL A 841 8.72 28.32 2.78
CA VAL A 841 7.63 28.69 3.69
C VAL A 841 8.02 28.31 5.12
N ALA A 842 7.79 29.19 6.09
CA ALA A 842 7.98 28.94 7.51
C ALA A 842 6.63 29.07 8.24
N ILE A 843 6.32 28.14 9.14
CA ILE A 843 5.04 28.11 9.85
C ILE A 843 5.29 28.24 11.36
N PHE A 844 4.47 29.05 12.03
CA PHE A 844 4.56 29.31 13.45
C PHE A 844 3.21 29.19 14.13
N ARG A 845 3.17 28.58 15.32
CA ARG A 845 2.03 28.62 16.23
C ARG A 845 2.10 29.87 17.09
N LEU A 846 0.97 30.55 17.26
CA LEU A 846 0.82 31.69 18.17
C LEU A 846 0.33 31.21 19.55
N PRO A 847 0.63 31.94 20.64
CA PRO A 847 0.03 31.68 21.96
C PRO A 847 -1.50 31.83 21.93
N ASP A 848 -2.18 30.96 22.67
CA ASP A 848 -3.64 31.00 22.78
C ASP A 848 -4.07 32.34 23.42
N GLY A 849 -4.91 33.13 22.72
CA GLY A 849 -5.40 34.44 23.19
C GLY A 849 -4.80 35.69 22.53
N GLN A 850 -3.86 35.56 21.58
CA GLN A 850 -3.42 36.67 20.73
C GLN A 850 -4.49 36.99 19.65
N GLU A 851 -5.51 37.78 20.01
CA GLU A 851 -6.48 38.33 19.03
C GLU A 851 -5.79 39.10 17.89
N LYS A 852 -6.55 39.34 16.81
CA LYS A 852 -6.10 40.12 15.64
C LYS A 852 -5.61 41.51 16.04
N ALA A 853 -4.31 41.66 16.26
CA ALA A 853 -3.64 42.94 16.15
C ALA A 853 -3.96 43.51 14.76
N ALA A 854 -4.65 44.65 14.72
CA ALA A 854 -5.09 45.25 13.48
C ALA A 854 -3.88 45.52 12.58
N ALA A 855 -3.98 45.13 11.29
CA ALA A 855 -2.96 45.46 10.32
C ALA A 855 -2.74 46.99 10.31
N PRO A 856 -1.48 47.47 10.29
CA PRO A 856 -1.23 48.90 10.16
C PRO A 856 -1.85 49.39 8.86
N ARG A 857 -2.72 50.39 8.95
CA ARG A 857 -3.29 51.07 7.79
C ARG A 857 -2.23 52.00 7.19
N THR A 858 -1.60 51.55 6.12
CA THR A 858 -1.01 52.40 5.06
C THR A 858 -1.17 51.66 3.75
#